data_AF-A0A1P8X6D3-F1
#
_entry.id   AF-A0A1P8X6D3-F1
#
_cell.length_a   1.000
_cell.length_b   1.000
_cell.length_c   1.000
_cell.angle_alpha   90.00
_cell.angle_beta   90.00
_cell.angle_gamma   90.00
#
_symmetry.space_group_name_H-M   'P 1'
#
loop_
_entity.id
_entity.type
_entity.pdbx_description
1 polymer ?
#
loop_
_entity_poly.entity_id
_entity_poly.type
_entity_poly.pdbx_seq_one_letter_code
_entity_poly.pdbx_strand_id
1 'polypeptide(L)'
;MVVTNSPAIALAEDSAKVAPSADNDRSDVQSPEKESTPENDSPSDEPSEDDDTDDSAEVDDADADGEDEGDEVDEGDDDASEDAASADDEDVPDEDDSTSGTVTRAPTVTVTERRLVEQNSPEPQEVSATAESEAGLEADTATETKTEPTAATDSGNNPDIVTAAAEPLTVTIPTVAAAVVAPANPVQTFVTSVLSWFGFAPHAGTAPASPASNPTAWAVLAWIRREIGYTFFNRSPVLDPVKTGQTAAGEVTGDLNGKDFQGAALTYSGSGSTPKGSVVIDPATGAFTYTPGAELAAVGGTDTFTVTASNTAAYRLPGVAGMIQGVIHQGAQLLGLAQSDATSTVVEVSYDVNGLTVITEIRTAGTPVGLVMSSDGTRAYRTSEIYDATTGEYRTRVTVVDTNTGAVLGAPVTLVGRPGDFQVSKDGTRVVQTSEAYHEDTDSYTTTVVVIDSATGDLVGSRFVIEAHRAGHLQLSDDSTRAFQTTQTFDENNRVWFTELTVINTTTGTLVGTPIVVDGSFRIHTNDRLSREPLVFSADGTRAYMLTQNLGSGVDATKPQESTLAVIDIATGTLVDTPVTVDGHPAGPLALSKDGTRVYAVTTVDIYFTNTATARVAVVDAHTGALIGDPLVLNGYAVSDSGSPDTEPVLFFSPDGSRAFVSTNVWDPVTFAETTRVAMFDATDGTLLHTTVLEGRARGTLQRSTADPTRFVQVTVTDFGTRIEPATTQLATINAEDGTLIGTAHTRGIDDNGFPVQFNPTGTRAYLLTVHRRGDQHEGPADAESLYLTVIDTATGQLVGEPIELRVAKTVEDGNGSVQFSADGTRAFQLVQEKTPSGVDWSTRMLVIDTGSGALLNTVELPGPLVGHGQDSDDGHRVYLTTATKLMVIDSVTGALVSATTLPGTPVAEMTFAGNAGEPGYLAVTRTVAGRTETVVLVINTVTGGITETWSPQAGQVIAGSAPVLSPDGSRLYVVTSVHHQDTNTYTAVVAAYSTAHGALIGTPVTVPGPRKGPLQVSADGTRLVQPVSLRDPSTGEWISALVVINSHTAAPVVV
;
A
#
# COMPACT_ATOMS: atom_id res chain seq x y z
N MET A 1 28.89 51.51 8.86
CA MET A 1 29.89 52.31 9.61
C MET A 1 29.30 52.63 10.98
N VAL A 2 30.14 52.68 12.01
CA VAL A 2 29.85 52.64 13.47
C VAL A 2 28.63 53.46 14.00
N VAL A 3 27.69 52.76 14.64
CA VAL A 3 27.05 52.95 15.98
C VAL A 3 26.75 54.37 16.54
N THR A 4 25.52 54.63 17.06
CA THR A 4 25.23 54.96 18.50
C THR A 4 23.77 55.36 18.86
N ASN A 5 23.26 54.72 19.93
CA ASN A 5 22.48 55.21 21.09
C ASN A 5 20.96 55.57 21.07
N SER A 6 20.28 55.00 22.08
CA SER A 6 18.98 55.37 22.68
C SER A 6 19.08 56.54 23.69
N PRO A 7 17.96 57.09 24.18
CA PRO A 7 17.48 56.80 25.57
C PRO A 7 15.92 56.84 25.69
N ALA A 8 15.26 56.83 26.87
CA ALA A 8 15.30 55.95 28.06
C ALA A 8 14.24 56.42 29.11
N ILE A 9 13.53 55.49 29.76
CA ILE A 9 12.98 55.51 31.16
C ILE A 9 12.06 56.68 31.62
N ALA A 10 10.87 56.33 32.14
CA ALA A 10 10.27 56.90 33.37
C ALA A 10 9.16 55.99 33.96
N LEU A 11 9.00 55.97 35.29
CA LEU A 11 7.99 55.23 36.08
C LEU A 11 7.15 56.22 36.93
N ALA A 12 5.95 55.80 37.34
CA ALA A 12 5.34 56.21 38.63
C ALA A 12 4.19 55.25 39.03
N GLU A 13 4.14 54.89 40.30
CA GLU A 13 3.04 54.17 40.97
C GLU A 13 2.06 55.18 41.63
N ASP A 14 0.85 54.76 42.02
CA ASP A 14 0.47 54.55 43.43
C ASP A 14 -1.00 54.04 43.55
N SER A 15 -1.37 53.59 44.75
CA SER A 15 -2.63 52.93 45.13
C SER A 15 -3.62 53.90 45.80
N ALA A 16 -4.93 53.56 45.81
CA ALA A 16 -5.72 53.49 47.07
C ALA A 16 -7.23 53.21 46.87
N LYS A 17 -7.62 52.04 47.37
CA LYS A 17 -8.89 51.67 48.03
C LYS A 17 -9.66 52.83 48.72
N VAL A 18 -11.00 52.87 48.55
CA VAL A 18 -12.03 53.08 49.62
C VAL A 18 -13.45 53.13 49.02
N ALA A 19 -14.42 52.50 49.70
CA ALA A 19 -15.86 52.65 49.48
C ALA A 19 -16.52 53.20 50.76
N PRO A 20 -17.72 53.82 50.67
CA PRO A 20 -18.78 53.42 51.61
C PRO A 20 -20.22 53.41 51.05
N SER A 21 -21.08 52.70 51.79
CA SER A 21 -22.52 52.46 51.61
C SER A 21 -23.44 53.69 51.64
N ALA A 22 -24.67 53.56 51.12
CA ALA A 22 -25.93 53.47 51.94
C ALA A 22 -27.24 53.88 51.20
N ASP A 23 -28.31 53.12 51.46
CA ASP A 23 -29.76 53.41 51.49
C ASP A 23 -30.43 54.48 50.57
N ASN A 24 -31.52 54.06 49.89
CA ASN A 24 -32.90 54.38 50.34
C ASN A 24 -34.02 53.60 49.60
N ASP A 25 -34.72 52.73 50.32
CA ASP A 25 -36.16 52.88 50.69
C ASP A 25 -37.14 53.52 49.66
N ARG A 26 -38.16 52.77 49.17
CA ARG A 26 -39.52 52.73 49.82
C ARG A 26 -40.68 52.17 48.96
N SER A 27 -41.59 51.41 49.62
CA SER A 27 -43.01 51.08 49.29
C SER A 27 -43.30 50.27 48.01
N ASP A 28 -44.03 49.14 48.00
CA ASP A 28 -45.29 48.68 48.66
C ASP A 28 -46.58 48.99 47.87
N VAL A 29 -47.45 47.97 47.68
CA VAL A 29 -48.85 47.94 48.21
C VAL A 29 -49.64 46.66 47.80
N GLN A 30 -50.31 46.05 48.80
CA GLN A 30 -51.49 45.15 48.75
C GLN A 30 -51.40 43.66 48.28
N SER A 31 -51.25 42.80 49.30
CA SER A 31 -51.89 41.47 49.52
C SER A 31 -53.42 41.62 49.81
N PRO A 32 -54.19 40.63 50.37
CA PRO A 32 -53.93 39.21 50.71
C PRO A 32 -55.03 38.28 50.10
N GLU A 33 -55.75 37.27 50.68
CA GLU A 33 -55.96 36.55 51.98
C GLU A 33 -56.77 35.23 51.61
N LYS A 34 -56.97 34.12 52.36
CA LYS A 34 -56.54 33.58 53.69
C LYS A 34 -56.97 32.08 53.86
N GLU A 35 -56.25 31.30 54.70
CA GLU A 35 -56.75 30.20 55.61
C GLU A 35 -57.53 28.95 55.05
N SER A 36 -57.67 27.80 55.74
CA SER A 36 -57.27 27.33 57.10
C SER A 36 -57.04 25.80 57.19
N THR A 37 -56.37 25.34 58.27
CA THR A 37 -56.23 23.95 58.78
C THR A 37 -57.40 23.61 59.77
N PRO A 38 -57.43 22.56 60.65
CA PRO A 38 -56.48 21.48 61.02
C PRO A 38 -57.10 20.07 61.30
N GLU A 39 -56.40 19.25 62.12
CA GLU A 39 -56.79 17.99 62.83
C GLU A 39 -56.86 16.68 62.00
N ASN A 40 -56.43 15.47 62.42
CA ASN A 40 -55.55 14.87 63.48
C ASN A 40 -56.22 13.63 64.10
N ASP A 41 -55.69 12.41 63.87
CA ASP A 41 -55.56 11.33 64.87
C ASP A 41 -54.84 10.07 64.29
N SER A 42 -54.13 9.34 65.15
CA SER A 42 -53.44 8.04 64.92
C SER A 42 -53.52 7.22 66.24
N PRO A 43 -53.33 5.88 66.30
CA PRO A 43 -52.22 5.05 65.76
C PRO A 43 -52.78 3.90 64.86
N SER A 44 -52.29 2.65 64.70
CA SER A 44 -51.27 1.79 65.38
C SER A 44 -50.99 0.52 64.54
N ASP A 45 -49.83 -0.16 64.54
CA ASP A 45 -48.43 0.12 64.98
C ASP A 45 -47.48 -0.82 64.18
N GLU A 46 -46.23 -0.38 63.91
CA GLU A 46 -44.90 -1.08 63.85
C GLU A 46 -44.68 -2.60 63.50
N PRO A 47 -43.43 -3.04 63.14
CA PRO A 47 -42.28 -2.36 62.48
C PRO A 47 -41.49 -3.27 61.46
N SER A 48 -40.23 -2.87 61.15
CA SER A 48 -39.10 -3.61 60.53
C SER A 48 -39.16 -3.94 59.02
N GLU A 49 -38.07 -3.80 58.24
CA GLU A 49 -36.72 -3.25 58.51
C GLU A 49 -36.06 -2.73 57.21
N ASP A 50 -35.28 -1.65 57.35
CA ASP A 50 -34.20 -1.00 56.57
C ASP A 50 -34.04 -1.29 55.05
N ASP A 51 -33.93 -0.31 54.13
CA ASP A 51 -33.02 0.85 53.95
C ASP A 51 -31.56 0.50 53.57
N ASP A 52 -31.08 1.13 52.49
CA ASP A 52 -29.73 1.71 52.38
C ASP A 52 -29.69 2.73 51.22
N THR A 53 -28.99 3.85 51.39
CA THR A 53 -29.02 5.00 50.46
C THR A 53 -27.65 5.33 49.86
N ASP A 54 -27.64 5.68 48.58
CA ASP A 54 -26.48 6.24 47.88
C ASP A 54 -26.34 7.75 48.19
N ASP A 55 -25.16 8.19 48.61
CA ASP A 55 -24.77 9.60 48.74
C ASP A 55 -23.25 9.73 48.53
N SER A 56 -22.84 10.67 47.70
CA SER A 56 -21.45 10.79 47.21
C SER A 56 -20.86 12.15 47.60
N ALA A 57 -19.73 12.14 48.30
CA ALA A 57 -19.04 13.34 48.75
C ALA A 57 -17.53 13.29 48.45
N GLU A 58 -17.03 14.33 47.78
CA GLU A 58 -15.60 14.55 47.54
C GLU A 58 -14.90 15.16 48.77
N VAL A 59 -13.67 14.74 49.06
CA VAL A 59 -12.68 15.52 49.83
C VAL A 59 -11.26 15.16 49.38
N ASP A 60 -10.39 16.14 49.21
CA ASP A 60 -8.94 15.98 48.97
C ASP A 60 -8.19 15.43 50.21
N ASP A 61 -6.99 14.83 50.03
CA ASP A 61 -5.74 15.46 50.52
C ASP A 61 -4.44 14.68 50.17
N ALA A 62 -3.33 15.41 50.27
CA ALA A 62 -1.97 15.16 49.75
C ALA A 62 -1.06 14.08 50.41
N ASP A 63 -0.03 13.69 49.62
CA ASP A 63 1.40 13.45 49.93
C ASP A 63 1.94 12.61 51.14
N ALA A 64 3.06 11.95 50.83
CA ALA A 64 4.29 11.72 51.64
C ALA A 64 4.63 10.32 52.23
N ASP A 65 5.80 9.83 51.76
CA ASP A 65 6.90 9.11 52.44
C ASP A 65 6.69 7.81 53.27
N GLY A 66 7.56 6.81 53.05
CA GLY A 66 7.96 5.85 54.12
C GLY A 66 8.40 4.43 53.74
N GLU A 67 9.70 4.23 53.52
CA GLU A 67 10.45 2.97 53.30
C GLU A 67 10.23 1.83 54.32
N ASP A 68 10.35 0.54 53.90
CA ASP A 68 11.40 -0.41 54.39
C ASP A 68 11.55 -1.67 53.47
N GLU A 69 12.65 -2.42 53.63
CA GLU A 69 13.12 -3.61 52.85
C GLU A 69 12.41 -4.94 53.28
N GLY A 70 12.56 -6.13 52.67
CA GLY A 70 13.36 -6.70 51.56
C GLY A 70 12.70 -8.04 51.10
N ASP A 71 13.19 -8.84 50.15
CA ASP A 71 14.48 -9.57 50.08
C ASP A 71 14.69 -10.16 48.65
N GLU A 72 15.91 -10.58 48.30
CA GLU A 72 16.25 -11.29 47.03
C GLU A 72 15.93 -12.82 47.18
N VAL A 73 15.79 -13.69 46.15
CA VAL A 73 16.77 -14.33 45.23
C VAL A 73 16.02 -15.42 44.40
N ASP A 74 16.51 -16.04 43.32
CA ASP A 74 17.44 -15.68 42.21
C ASP A 74 17.44 -16.86 41.16
N GLU A 75 17.34 -16.55 39.85
CA GLU A 75 17.37 -17.44 38.65
C GLU A 75 16.40 -18.68 38.62
N GLY A 76 16.20 -19.46 37.52
CA GLY A 76 16.65 -19.36 36.12
C GLY A 76 16.17 -20.52 35.22
N ASP A 77 16.33 -20.32 33.91
CA ASP A 77 16.57 -21.24 32.77
C ASP A 77 15.97 -22.67 32.61
N ASP A 78 15.59 -22.89 31.34
CA ASP A 78 15.86 -24.04 30.46
C ASP A 78 15.14 -25.43 30.49
N ASP A 79 14.81 -25.79 29.25
CA ASP A 79 14.86 -27.08 28.54
C ASP A 79 13.82 -28.22 28.68
N ALA A 80 13.20 -28.45 27.51
CA ALA A 80 13.18 -29.70 26.74
C ALA A 80 12.39 -30.94 27.22
N SER A 81 11.39 -31.26 26.37
CA SER A 81 11.07 -32.59 25.82
C SER A 81 10.94 -33.83 26.71
N GLU A 82 9.84 -34.57 26.50
CA GLU A 82 9.98 -35.96 26.05
C GLU A 82 8.80 -36.37 25.15
N ASP A 83 8.95 -37.48 24.41
CA ASP A 83 8.10 -37.85 23.27
C ASP A 83 7.53 -39.29 23.43
N ALA A 84 6.39 -39.53 22.78
CA ALA A 84 5.73 -40.81 22.48
C ALA A 84 5.88 -42.05 23.40
N ALA A 85 4.74 -42.58 23.87
CA ALA A 85 4.40 -44.01 23.73
C ALA A 85 2.91 -44.32 23.96
N SER A 86 2.37 -45.26 23.17
CA SER A 86 1.05 -45.88 23.31
C SER A 86 1.15 -47.30 23.88
N ALA A 87 0.11 -47.81 24.57
CA ALA A 87 -0.48 -49.15 24.32
C ALA A 87 -1.58 -49.53 25.35
N ASP A 88 -2.43 -50.49 24.93
CA ASP A 88 -3.24 -51.46 25.70
C ASP A 88 -4.38 -50.98 26.66
N ASP A 89 -5.46 -51.75 26.89
CA ASP A 89 -6.33 -52.55 25.99
C ASP A 89 -7.66 -52.93 26.73
N GLU A 90 -8.63 -53.52 26.00
CA GLU A 90 -9.77 -54.37 26.44
C GLU A 90 -10.72 -53.93 27.59
N ASP A 91 -12.04 -53.86 27.31
CA ASP A 91 -13.05 -54.76 27.93
C ASP A 91 -14.46 -54.63 27.28
N VAL A 92 -15.07 -55.75 26.85
CA VAL A 92 -16.46 -55.84 26.31
C VAL A 92 -17.11 -57.21 26.62
N PRO A 93 -18.30 -57.26 27.25
CA PRO A 93 -19.46 -58.04 26.74
C PRO A 93 -20.83 -57.32 26.95
N ASP A 94 -21.90 -57.41 26.11
CA ASP A 94 -22.68 -58.54 25.51
C ASP A 94 -23.53 -59.36 26.53
N GLU A 95 -24.78 -59.80 26.29
CA GLU A 95 -25.72 -59.79 25.12
C GLU A 95 -26.97 -58.87 25.44
N ASP A 96 -28.23 -58.89 24.94
CA ASP A 96 -29.06 -59.77 24.06
C ASP A 96 -30.38 -59.03 23.56
N ASP A 97 -31.14 -59.70 22.68
CA ASP A 97 -32.62 -59.71 22.45
C ASP A 97 -33.40 -58.65 21.59
N SER A 98 -33.34 -58.86 20.26
CA SER A 98 -34.47 -59.31 19.39
C SER A 98 -35.66 -58.38 18.97
N THR A 99 -36.43 -58.63 17.87
CA THR A 99 -36.21 -59.39 16.61
C THR A 99 -37.23 -59.03 15.48
N SER A 100 -36.81 -59.20 14.21
CA SER A 100 -37.63 -59.55 13.00
C SER A 100 -38.63 -58.52 12.39
N GLY A 101 -38.78 -58.36 11.06
CA GLY A 101 -38.03 -58.93 9.93
C GLY A 101 -38.74 -58.90 8.55
N THR A 102 -38.05 -59.41 7.51
CA THR A 102 -38.52 -59.91 6.17
C THR A 102 -38.52 -59.05 4.88
N VAL A 103 -37.62 -59.44 3.96
CA VAL A 103 -37.85 -59.83 2.52
C VAL A 103 -38.05 -58.76 1.40
N THR A 104 -36.92 -58.46 0.74
CA THR A 104 -36.60 -58.63 -0.71
C THR A 104 -37.58 -58.21 -1.84
N ARG A 105 -37.11 -57.31 -2.74
CA ARG A 105 -37.03 -57.41 -4.23
C ARG A 105 -37.19 -56.06 -4.96
N ALA A 106 -36.43 -55.85 -6.03
CA ALA A 106 -36.63 -54.78 -7.00
C ALA A 106 -37.59 -55.19 -8.15
N PRO A 107 -38.14 -54.21 -8.90
CA PRO A 107 -38.54 -54.40 -10.29
C PRO A 107 -37.92 -53.39 -11.28
N THR A 108 -37.71 -53.84 -12.51
CA THR A 108 -37.37 -53.05 -13.71
C THR A 108 -38.53 -52.14 -14.15
N VAL A 109 -38.23 -51.04 -14.83
CA VAL A 109 -39.18 -50.29 -15.68
C VAL A 109 -38.67 -50.24 -17.11
N THR A 110 -39.55 -50.46 -18.09
CA THR A 110 -39.21 -50.60 -19.52
C THR A 110 -40.13 -49.77 -20.42
N VAL A 111 -39.53 -48.87 -21.20
CA VAL A 111 -39.91 -48.36 -22.54
C VAL A 111 -41.37 -48.46 -23.01
N THR A 112 -41.97 -47.34 -23.45
CA THR A 112 -42.58 -47.16 -24.81
C THR A 112 -42.89 -45.68 -25.11
N GLU A 113 -42.79 -45.30 -26.39
CA GLU A 113 -42.82 -43.95 -26.96
C GLU A 113 -44.24 -43.45 -27.38
N ARG A 114 -44.38 -42.12 -27.60
CA ARG A 114 -44.54 -41.45 -28.93
C ARG A 114 -44.70 -39.92 -28.74
N ARG A 115 -44.02 -39.02 -29.50
CA ARG A 115 -43.95 -38.80 -30.98
C ARG A 115 -45.30 -38.26 -31.51
N LEU A 116 -45.44 -37.15 -32.25
CA LEU A 116 -44.70 -36.53 -33.36
C LEU A 116 -44.63 -34.98 -33.20
N VAL A 117 -43.81 -34.18 -33.91
CA VAL A 117 -42.52 -34.33 -34.65
C VAL A 117 -42.01 -32.91 -35.02
N GLU A 118 -41.22 -32.73 -36.09
CA GLU A 118 -40.81 -31.45 -36.73
C GLU A 118 -39.74 -30.63 -35.98
N GLN A 119 -38.61 -30.18 -36.58
CA GLN A 119 -38.08 -30.42 -37.93
C GLN A 119 -36.53 -30.52 -37.94
N ASN A 120 -35.97 -30.75 -39.13
CA ASN A 120 -34.62 -31.19 -39.48
C ASN A 120 -33.45 -30.24 -39.17
N SER A 121 -32.34 -30.85 -38.75
CA SER A 121 -30.97 -30.53 -39.22
C SER A 121 -30.56 -31.55 -40.30
N PRO A 122 -29.62 -31.24 -41.21
CA PRO A 122 -28.97 -32.28 -42.03
C PRO A 122 -27.43 -32.19 -42.12
N GLU A 123 -26.78 -33.23 -41.62
CA GLU A 123 -25.54 -33.84 -42.16
C GLU A 123 -25.88 -35.32 -42.45
N PRO A 124 -25.08 -36.13 -43.20
CA PRO A 124 -23.69 -35.91 -43.64
C PRO A 124 -23.36 -36.35 -45.10
N GLN A 125 -22.04 -36.40 -45.39
CA GLN A 125 -21.31 -37.33 -46.30
C GLN A 125 -21.02 -37.02 -47.79
N GLU A 126 -19.72 -37.22 -48.09
CA GLU A 126 -19.05 -37.81 -49.28
C GLU A 126 -18.65 -37.01 -50.56
N VAL A 127 -17.37 -37.23 -50.92
CA VAL A 127 -16.65 -37.20 -52.23
C VAL A 127 -16.61 -35.94 -53.14
N SER A 128 -15.40 -35.47 -53.48
CA SER A 128 -14.74 -35.84 -54.76
C SER A 128 -13.34 -35.20 -55.01
N ALA A 129 -12.31 -36.06 -55.11
CA ALA A 129 -11.20 -36.13 -56.08
C ALA A 129 -10.26 -34.94 -56.52
N THR A 130 -8.98 -35.31 -56.72
CA THR A 130 -7.96 -34.81 -57.70
C THR A 130 -7.30 -33.41 -57.51
N ALA A 131 -5.99 -33.22 -57.76
CA ALA A 131 -4.87 -34.14 -58.11
C ALA A 131 -3.46 -33.52 -57.89
N GLU A 132 -2.42 -34.38 -57.96
CA GLU A 132 -0.96 -34.14 -58.19
C GLU A 132 -0.15 -33.41 -57.05
N SER A 133 0.92 -33.95 -56.43
CA SER A 133 2.15 -34.71 -56.84
C SER A 133 3.29 -33.77 -57.28
N GLU A 134 4.58 -33.90 -56.92
CA GLU A 134 5.48 -34.94 -56.37
C GLU A 134 6.47 -34.33 -55.32
N ALA A 135 7.44 -35.02 -54.68
CA ALA A 135 7.54 -36.34 -54.04
C ALA A 135 8.93 -36.47 -53.34
N GLY A 136 8.98 -37.15 -52.18
CA GLY A 136 10.09 -37.95 -51.62
C GLY A 136 11.57 -37.47 -51.61
N LEU A 137 12.21 -37.57 -50.44
CA LEU A 137 12.98 -38.80 -50.11
C LEU A 137 13.26 -38.90 -48.59
N GLU A 138 13.38 -40.14 -48.11
CA GLU A 138 13.56 -40.51 -46.69
C GLU A 138 15.01 -40.94 -46.40
N ALA A 139 15.44 -40.88 -45.13
CA ALA A 139 16.33 -41.87 -44.50
C ALA A 139 16.40 -41.73 -42.97
N ASP A 140 15.45 -42.38 -42.29
CA ASP A 140 15.60 -43.15 -41.02
C ASP A 140 16.71 -42.78 -40.00
N THR A 141 16.30 -42.36 -38.80
CA THR A 141 17.18 -42.22 -37.62
C THR A 141 17.12 -43.46 -36.72
N ALA A 142 18.16 -44.30 -36.78
CA ALA A 142 18.30 -45.43 -35.87
C ALA A 142 18.75 -45.00 -34.46
N THR A 143 17.97 -45.37 -33.44
CA THR A 143 18.30 -45.16 -32.02
C THR A 143 19.39 -46.13 -31.55
N GLU A 144 20.42 -45.65 -30.86
CA GLU A 144 21.22 -46.51 -29.98
C GLU A 144 21.56 -45.81 -28.65
N THR A 145 21.13 -46.43 -27.55
CA THR A 145 21.25 -45.90 -26.19
C THR A 145 22.56 -46.36 -25.55
N LYS A 146 23.31 -45.46 -24.88
CA LYS A 146 24.28 -45.89 -23.88
C LYS A 146 24.46 -44.93 -22.71
N THR A 147 24.47 -45.51 -21.51
CA THR A 147 24.55 -44.86 -20.20
C THR A 147 25.98 -44.60 -19.71
N GLU A 148 26.05 -43.77 -18.65
CA GLU A 148 27.22 -43.32 -17.88
C GLU A 148 27.97 -44.47 -17.12
N PRO A 149 29.14 -44.21 -16.47
CA PRO A 149 29.11 -43.75 -15.07
C PRO A 149 30.29 -42.85 -14.56
N THR A 150 29.92 -41.71 -13.97
CA THR A 150 30.09 -41.29 -12.54
C THR A 150 31.48 -41.17 -11.83
N ALA A 151 31.56 -40.18 -10.91
CA ALA A 151 32.56 -39.87 -9.84
C ALA A 151 33.86 -39.11 -10.25
N ALA A 152 34.19 -37.89 -9.77
CA ALA A 152 34.37 -37.30 -8.39
C ALA A 152 35.81 -37.53 -7.81
N THR A 153 36.48 -36.66 -7.03
CA THR A 153 36.06 -35.56 -6.10
C THR A 153 37.09 -34.39 -5.96
N ASP A 154 36.57 -33.15 -5.82
CA ASP A 154 36.84 -32.12 -4.77
C ASP A 154 38.21 -31.41 -4.46
N SER A 155 38.08 -30.19 -3.90
CA SER A 155 38.95 -29.39 -3.00
C SER A 155 40.27 -28.71 -3.45
N GLY A 156 40.20 -27.41 -3.76
CA GLY A 156 40.39 -26.33 -2.76
C GLY A 156 41.81 -25.88 -2.32
N ASN A 157 42.25 -24.67 -2.73
CA ASN A 157 42.59 -23.50 -1.86
C ASN A 157 43.57 -22.47 -2.48
N ASN A 158 43.39 -21.20 -2.06
CA ASN A 158 44.26 -20.01 -2.23
C ASN A 158 44.83 -19.65 -0.81
N PRO A 159 45.71 -18.63 -0.56
CA PRO A 159 46.37 -17.66 -1.44
C PRO A 159 47.88 -17.38 -1.13
N ASP A 160 48.41 -16.32 -1.77
CA ASP A 160 49.47 -15.37 -1.35
C ASP A 160 51.00 -15.68 -1.32
N ILE A 161 51.68 -15.03 -2.30
CA ILE A 161 52.84 -14.11 -2.18
C ILE A 161 54.00 -14.46 -1.21
N VAL A 162 55.16 -14.83 -1.78
CA VAL A 162 56.51 -14.44 -1.27
C VAL A 162 57.47 -14.17 -2.45
N THR A 163 58.40 -13.22 -2.32
CA THR A 163 59.30 -12.75 -3.40
C THR A 163 60.74 -13.28 -3.28
N ALA A 164 61.25 -13.96 -4.31
CA ALA A 164 62.69 -14.13 -4.62
C ALA A 164 62.83 -14.48 -6.12
N ALA A 165 63.68 -13.88 -6.96
CA ALA A 165 65.09 -13.45 -6.87
C ALA A 165 66.09 -14.56 -7.30
N ALA A 166 66.78 -14.29 -8.40
CA ALA A 166 67.67 -15.12 -9.23
C ALA A 166 68.62 -16.14 -8.54
N GLU A 167 68.84 -17.26 -9.24
CA GLU A 167 70.01 -18.14 -9.08
C GLU A 167 71.33 -17.38 -9.41
N PRO A 168 72.53 -17.85 -8.97
CA PRO A 168 73.15 -19.05 -9.58
C PRO A 168 74.06 -19.90 -8.66
N LEU A 169 74.27 -21.18 -9.02
CA LEU A 169 75.46 -21.94 -8.59
C LEU A 169 76.10 -22.77 -9.73
N THR A 170 77.44 -22.74 -9.74
CA THR A 170 78.37 -23.49 -10.61
C THR A 170 78.45 -24.99 -10.23
N VAL A 171 79.06 -25.95 -10.95
CA VAL A 171 80.12 -26.00 -12.01
C VAL A 171 79.80 -27.22 -12.94
N THR A 172 80.49 -27.65 -14.02
CA THR A 172 81.90 -27.59 -14.47
C THR A 172 82.00 -27.78 -16.01
N ILE A 173 83.21 -27.84 -16.59
CA ILE A 173 83.51 -28.30 -17.98
C ILE A 173 84.65 -29.35 -17.92
N PRO A 174 84.75 -30.31 -18.86
CA PRO A 174 85.60 -30.08 -20.05
C PRO A 174 85.14 -30.75 -21.38
N THR A 175 85.86 -30.45 -22.45
CA THR A 175 85.60 -30.77 -23.87
C THR A 175 86.03 -32.18 -24.33
N VAL A 176 85.28 -32.76 -25.28
CA VAL A 176 85.81 -33.33 -26.55
C VAL A 176 84.82 -33.00 -27.68
N ALA A 177 85.31 -32.73 -28.90
CA ALA A 177 84.47 -32.36 -30.04
C ALA A 177 83.99 -33.56 -30.87
N ALA A 178 82.74 -33.49 -31.33
CA ALA A 178 82.23 -34.24 -32.48
C ALA A 178 81.45 -33.24 -33.37
N ALA A 179 81.75 -33.21 -34.66
CA ALA A 179 81.16 -32.22 -35.57
C ALA A 179 79.78 -32.66 -36.08
N VAL A 180 78.75 -31.87 -35.79
CA VAL A 180 77.44 -31.93 -36.47
C VAL A 180 77.16 -30.55 -37.03
N VAL A 181 76.67 -30.51 -38.28
CA VAL A 181 76.43 -29.26 -39.02
C VAL A 181 75.29 -28.48 -38.38
N ALA A 182 75.54 -27.23 -37.99
CA ALA A 182 74.47 -26.31 -37.59
C ALA A 182 73.55 -26.07 -38.81
N PRO A 183 72.22 -26.27 -38.71
CA PRO A 183 71.32 -26.00 -39.81
C PRO A 183 71.38 -24.52 -40.18
N ALA A 184 71.59 -24.22 -41.46
CA ALA A 184 71.60 -22.85 -41.95
C ALA A 184 70.25 -22.18 -41.64
N ASN A 185 70.27 -20.96 -41.11
CA ASN A 185 69.06 -20.20 -40.85
C ASN A 185 68.29 -20.06 -42.19
N PRO A 186 67.09 -20.68 -42.34
CA PRO A 186 66.44 -20.81 -43.64
C PRO A 186 66.06 -19.46 -44.23
N VAL A 187 65.82 -18.45 -43.37
CA VAL A 187 65.54 -17.06 -43.79
C VAL A 187 66.71 -16.47 -44.58
N GLN A 188 67.97 -16.65 -44.15
CA GLN A 188 69.13 -16.17 -44.92
C GLN A 188 69.30 -16.90 -46.26
N THR A 189 69.05 -18.21 -46.27
CA THR A 189 69.19 -19.05 -47.48
C THR A 189 68.10 -18.75 -48.50
N PHE A 190 66.87 -18.50 -48.05
CA PHE A 190 65.76 -18.08 -48.90
C PHE A 190 65.96 -16.65 -49.43
N VAL A 191 66.32 -15.68 -48.57
CA VAL A 191 66.58 -14.30 -49.00
C VAL A 191 67.71 -14.23 -50.03
N THR A 192 68.80 -14.99 -49.88
CA THR A 192 69.90 -15.00 -50.86
C THR A 192 69.55 -15.71 -52.18
N SER A 193 68.66 -16.71 -52.16
CA SER A 193 68.20 -17.38 -53.39
C SER A 193 67.12 -16.58 -54.14
N VAL A 194 66.20 -15.90 -53.45
CA VAL A 194 65.24 -14.97 -54.09
C VAL A 194 65.95 -13.74 -54.67
N LEU A 195 66.90 -13.14 -53.95
CA LEU A 195 67.65 -11.97 -54.45
C LEU A 195 68.47 -12.28 -55.70
N SER A 196 69.07 -13.49 -55.78
CA SER A 196 69.80 -13.91 -56.98
C SER A 196 68.87 -14.24 -58.17
N TRP A 197 67.64 -14.71 -57.92
CA TRP A 197 66.62 -14.89 -58.97
C TRP A 197 66.19 -13.55 -59.61
N PHE A 198 66.16 -12.47 -58.81
CA PHE A 198 65.98 -11.09 -59.29
C PHE A 198 67.30 -10.40 -59.74
N GLY A 199 68.40 -11.15 -59.89
CA GLY A 199 69.65 -10.67 -60.48
C GLY A 199 70.65 -10.00 -59.52
N PHE A 200 70.35 -9.90 -58.22
CA PHE A 200 71.24 -9.27 -57.24
C PHE A 200 72.28 -10.25 -56.69
N ALA A 201 73.33 -10.52 -57.49
CA ALA A 201 74.54 -11.17 -57.01
C ALA A 201 75.42 -10.19 -56.19
N PRO A 202 76.12 -10.64 -55.12
CA PRO A 202 76.93 -9.77 -54.27
C PRO A 202 78.20 -9.30 -55.00
N HIS A 203 78.19 -8.05 -55.48
CA HIS A 203 79.33 -7.43 -56.16
C HIS A 203 80.32 -6.84 -55.15
N ALA A 204 81.47 -7.50 -54.97
CA ALA A 204 82.57 -6.97 -54.19
C ALA A 204 83.46 -6.02 -55.02
N GLY A 205 83.14 -4.72 -55.04
CA GLY A 205 84.01 -3.74 -55.72
C GLY A 205 83.53 -2.29 -55.72
N THR A 206 84.15 -1.46 -54.87
CA THR A 206 84.11 0.03 -54.85
C THR A 206 82.75 0.71 -54.63
N ALA A 207 82.76 1.85 -53.95
CA ALA A 207 81.55 2.57 -53.57
C ALA A 207 80.85 3.20 -54.80
N PRO A 208 79.56 2.91 -55.04
CA PRO A 208 78.77 3.65 -56.02
C PRO A 208 78.55 5.09 -55.56
N ALA A 209 78.49 6.03 -56.52
CA ALA A 209 77.91 7.35 -56.26
C ALA A 209 76.43 7.20 -55.87
N SER A 210 75.92 8.11 -55.02
CA SER A 210 74.52 8.10 -54.59
C SER A 210 73.57 7.96 -55.80
N PRO A 211 72.67 6.96 -55.82
CA PRO A 211 71.71 6.82 -56.91
C PRO A 211 70.92 8.11 -57.10
N ALA A 212 70.75 8.53 -58.35
CA ALA A 212 69.85 9.64 -58.65
C ALA A 212 68.47 9.34 -58.05
N SER A 213 67.90 10.31 -57.33
CA SER A 213 66.61 10.17 -56.66
C SER A 213 65.47 10.13 -57.69
N ASN A 214 65.29 8.95 -58.31
CA ASN A 214 64.17 8.66 -59.18
C ASN A 214 63.04 8.05 -58.33
N PRO A 215 62.04 8.84 -57.88
CA PRO A 215 61.01 8.36 -56.96
C PRO A 215 60.18 7.23 -57.55
N THR A 216 60.05 7.12 -58.87
CA THR A 216 59.30 6.02 -59.51
C THR A 216 60.04 4.69 -59.41
N ALA A 217 61.38 4.67 -59.55
CA ALA A 217 62.17 3.46 -59.36
C ALA A 217 62.17 3.00 -57.89
N TRP A 218 62.24 3.94 -56.94
CA TRP A 218 62.09 3.62 -55.51
C TRP A 218 60.67 3.16 -55.16
N ALA A 219 59.62 3.73 -55.77
CA ALA A 219 58.25 3.26 -55.60
C ALA A 219 58.05 1.84 -56.15
N VAL A 220 58.61 1.51 -57.32
CA VAL A 220 58.58 0.14 -57.87
C VAL A 220 59.34 -0.85 -56.98
N LEU A 221 60.51 -0.48 -56.45
CA LEU A 221 61.26 -1.34 -55.53
C LEU A 221 60.55 -1.50 -54.16
N ALA A 222 59.88 -0.45 -53.67
CA ALA A 222 59.05 -0.52 -52.47
C ALA A 222 57.82 -1.41 -52.70
N TRP A 223 57.19 -1.32 -53.87
CA TRP A 223 56.10 -2.21 -54.28
C TRP A 223 56.58 -3.67 -54.37
N ILE A 224 57.66 -3.98 -55.08
CA ILE A 224 58.23 -5.35 -55.13
C ILE A 224 58.56 -5.87 -53.72
N ARG A 225 59.16 -5.04 -52.85
CA ARG A 225 59.41 -5.41 -51.44
C ARG A 225 58.11 -5.70 -50.68
N ARG A 226 57.06 -4.90 -50.89
CA ARG A 226 55.74 -5.10 -50.28
C ARG A 226 55.10 -6.41 -50.75
N GLU A 227 55.08 -6.66 -52.05
CA GLU A 227 54.51 -7.89 -52.61
C GLU A 227 55.27 -9.14 -52.11
N ILE A 228 56.60 -9.13 -52.10
CA ILE A 228 57.40 -10.24 -51.52
C ILE A 228 57.15 -10.36 -50.00
N GLY A 229 57.05 -9.22 -49.30
CA GLY A 229 56.81 -9.14 -47.86
C GLY A 229 55.48 -9.77 -47.45
N TYR A 230 54.38 -9.43 -48.13
CA TYR A 230 53.08 -10.07 -47.94
C TYR A 230 53.14 -11.54 -48.39
N THR A 231 53.53 -11.80 -49.65
CA THR A 231 53.43 -13.15 -50.26
C THR A 231 54.21 -14.21 -49.47
N PHE A 232 55.36 -13.89 -48.88
CA PHE A 232 56.20 -14.86 -48.16
C PHE A 232 56.33 -14.64 -46.66
N PHE A 233 55.94 -13.47 -46.12
CA PHE A 233 56.19 -13.10 -44.73
C PHE A 233 55.02 -12.31 -44.09
N ASN A 234 53.77 -12.50 -44.56
CA ASN A 234 52.61 -11.90 -43.91
C ASN A 234 52.54 -12.30 -42.42
N ARG A 235 52.01 -11.40 -41.58
CA ARG A 235 51.63 -11.72 -40.20
C ARG A 235 50.15 -11.42 -40.04
N SER A 236 49.46 -12.25 -39.26
CA SER A 236 48.03 -12.07 -39.09
C SER A 236 47.74 -10.75 -38.35
N PRO A 237 46.66 -10.03 -38.69
CA PRO A 237 46.25 -8.84 -37.94
C PRO A 237 46.04 -9.16 -36.46
N VAL A 238 46.38 -8.21 -35.57
CA VAL A 238 46.05 -8.32 -34.14
C VAL A 238 44.82 -7.48 -33.85
N LEU A 239 43.86 -8.03 -33.11
CA LEU A 239 42.68 -7.33 -32.60
C LEU A 239 42.83 -7.07 -31.10
N ASP A 240 42.20 -5.99 -30.63
CA ASP A 240 42.32 -5.49 -29.26
C ASP A 240 40.96 -4.84 -28.86
N PRO A 241 39.87 -5.62 -28.77
CA PRO A 241 38.50 -5.08 -28.72
C PRO A 241 38.17 -4.40 -27.40
N VAL A 242 37.54 -3.22 -27.46
CA VAL A 242 37.20 -2.39 -26.29
C VAL A 242 35.77 -1.84 -26.41
N LYS A 243 34.93 -2.05 -25.37
CA LYS A 243 33.65 -1.34 -25.17
C LYS A 243 33.95 0.13 -24.87
N THR A 244 33.39 1.06 -25.67
CA THR A 244 33.60 2.51 -25.52
C THR A 244 32.43 3.22 -24.86
N GLY A 245 31.24 2.62 -24.83
CA GLY A 245 30.09 3.16 -24.12
C GLY A 245 28.80 2.35 -24.28
N GLN A 246 27.71 2.89 -23.74
CA GLN A 246 26.34 2.41 -23.91
C GLN A 246 25.43 3.64 -24.06
N THR A 247 24.53 3.65 -25.03
CA THR A 247 23.67 4.79 -25.35
C THR A 247 22.42 4.81 -24.46
N ALA A 248 21.75 5.96 -24.35
CA ALA A 248 20.46 6.07 -23.67
C ALA A 248 19.33 5.27 -24.35
N ALA A 249 19.56 4.75 -25.57
CA ALA A 249 18.66 3.86 -26.29
C ALA A 249 18.99 2.36 -26.09
N GLY A 250 19.99 2.02 -25.25
CA GLY A 250 20.40 0.64 -24.99
C GLY A 250 21.38 0.04 -25.99
N GLU A 251 21.98 0.82 -26.90
CA GLU A 251 23.01 0.30 -27.80
C GLU A 251 24.40 0.34 -27.14
N VAL A 252 25.17 -0.75 -27.20
CA VAL A 252 26.55 -0.79 -26.71
C VAL A 252 27.52 -0.51 -27.86
N THR A 253 28.43 0.44 -27.68
CA THR A 253 29.41 0.82 -28.69
C THR A 253 30.83 0.39 -28.31
N GLY A 254 31.67 0.17 -29.31
CA GLY A 254 33.07 -0.20 -29.12
C GLY A 254 33.91 -0.11 -30.38
N ASP A 255 35.18 -0.48 -30.27
CA ASP A 255 36.15 -0.53 -31.37
C ASP A 255 36.98 -1.83 -31.28
N LEU A 256 37.31 -2.43 -32.42
CA LEU A 256 38.14 -3.64 -32.51
C LEU A 256 39.67 -3.35 -32.47
N ASN A 257 40.08 -2.08 -32.61
CA ASN A 257 41.45 -1.57 -32.54
C ASN A 257 42.49 -2.36 -33.37
N GLY A 258 42.07 -2.87 -34.54
CA GLY A 258 42.85 -3.79 -35.35
C GLY A 258 44.17 -3.19 -35.87
N LYS A 259 45.26 -3.96 -35.76
CA LYS A 259 46.62 -3.56 -36.13
C LYS A 259 47.25 -4.57 -37.10
N ASP A 260 47.58 -4.10 -38.29
CA ASP A 260 48.37 -4.83 -39.28
C ASP A 260 49.88 -4.66 -39.02
N PHE A 261 50.68 -5.73 -39.16
CA PHE A 261 52.12 -5.68 -38.87
C PHE A 261 52.93 -4.92 -39.93
N GLN A 262 52.43 -4.83 -41.16
CA GLN A 262 53.06 -4.12 -42.28
C GLN A 262 52.44 -2.72 -42.51
N GLY A 263 51.48 -2.30 -41.68
CA GLY A 263 50.85 -0.98 -41.67
C GLY A 263 49.74 -0.78 -42.72
N ALA A 264 49.13 -1.83 -43.24
CA ALA A 264 47.95 -1.71 -44.11
C ALA A 264 46.67 -1.31 -43.35
N ALA A 265 45.72 -0.77 -44.11
CA ALA A 265 44.32 -0.73 -43.69
C ALA A 265 43.74 -2.16 -43.66
N LEU A 266 42.96 -2.45 -42.63
CA LEU A 266 42.23 -3.70 -42.47
C LEU A 266 40.80 -3.57 -42.99
N THR A 267 40.22 -4.70 -43.40
CA THR A 267 38.77 -4.83 -43.61
C THR A 267 38.17 -5.70 -42.53
N TYR A 268 37.09 -5.24 -41.90
CA TYR A 268 36.41 -5.91 -40.79
C TYR A 268 35.08 -6.54 -41.20
N SER A 269 34.69 -7.61 -40.51
CA SER A 269 33.36 -8.23 -40.57
C SER A 269 33.04 -8.95 -39.25
N GLY A 270 31.79 -9.36 -39.06
CA GLY A 270 31.37 -10.20 -37.93
C GLY A 270 30.06 -10.93 -38.21
N SER A 271 29.51 -11.60 -37.19
CA SER A 271 28.36 -12.49 -37.34
C SER A 271 27.03 -11.81 -37.70
N GLY A 272 26.86 -10.52 -37.41
CA GLY A 272 25.63 -9.76 -37.68
C GLY A 272 24.54 -10.02 -36.65
N SER A 273 24.17 -11.29 -36.43
CA SER A 273 23.41 -11.73 -35.25
C SER A 273 24.33 -12.23 -34.14
N THR A 274 23.79 -12.28 -32.92
CA THR A 274 24.46 -12.81 -31.73
C THR A 274 23.47 -13.69 -30.94
N PRO A 275 23.90 -14.48 -29.94
CA PRO A 275 23.00 -15.29 -29.13
C PRO A 275 21.89 -14.50 -28.41
N LYS A 276 22.14 -13.25 -28.00
CA LYS A 276 21.17 -12.40 -27.27
C LYS A 276 20.90 -11.05 -27.93
N GLY A 277 21.14 -10.88 -29.23
CA GLY A 277 21.01 -9.60 -29.90
C GLY A 277 21.57 -9.55 -31.33
N SER A 278 22.10 -8.40 -31.72
CA SER A 278 22.71 -8.17 -33.04
C SER A 278 23.90 -7.21 -32.96
N VAL A 279 24.78 -7.24 -33.96
CA VAL A 279 25.96 -6.37 -34.03
C VAL A 279 26.23 -5.88 -35.45
N VAL A 280 26.38 -4.56 -35.58
CA VAL A 280 26.82 -3.88 -36.80
C VAL A 280 28.28 -3.45 -36.61
N ILE A 281 29.13 -3.73 -37.60
CA ILE A 281 30.56 -3.38 -37.59
C ILE A 281 30.86 -2.56 -38.85
N ASP A 282 31.52 -1.43 -38.67
CA ASP A 282 32.06 -0.64 -39.78
C ASP A 282 33.23 -1.42 -40.43
N PRO A 283 33.11 -1.83 -41.71
CA PRO A 283 34.09 -2.67 -42.37
C PRO A 283 35.42 -1.96 -42.66
N ALA A 284 35.51 -0.64 -42.49
CA ALA A 284 36.70 0.17 -42.76
C ALA A 284 37.37 0.72 -41.48
N THR A 285 36.61 1.07 -40.44
CA THR A 285 37.19 1.55 -39.17
C THR A 285 37.39 0.45 -38.14
N GLY A 286 36.48 -0.52 -38.05
CA GLY A 286 36.45 -1.49 -36.96
C GLY A 286 35.64 -1.03 -35.74
N ALA A 287 34.98 0.13 -35.80
CA ALA A 287 33.96 0.50 -34.82
C ALA A 287 32.76 -0.45 -34.90
N PHE A 288 32.15 -0.76 -33.75
CA PHE A 288 30.95 -1.61 -33.67
C PHE A 288 29.84 -0.98 -32.82
N THR A 289 28.61 -1.33 -33.16
CA THR A 289 27.40 -1.06 -32.39
C THR A 289 26.66 -2.38 -32.19
N TYR A 290 26.44 -2.75 -30.94
CA TYR A 290 25.70 -3.93 -30.51
C TYR A 290 24.33 -3.49 -29.98
N THR A 291 23.27 -4.10 -30.49
CA THR A 291 21.89 -3.86 -30.05
C THR A 291 21.40 -5.12 -29.32
N PRO A 292 21.10 -5.05 -28.01
CA PRO A 292 20.61 -6.18 -27.24
C PRO A 292 19.21 -6.60 -27.68
N GLY A 293 18.91 -7.88 -27.55
CA GLY A 293 17.54 -8.39 -27.53
C GLY A 293 16.87 -8.13 -26.18
N ALA A 294 15.53 -8.24 -26.15
CA ALA A 294 14.71 -7.84 -25.00
C ALA A 294 15.12 -8.49 -23.67
N GLU A 295 15.49 -9.77 -23.66
CA GLU A 295 15.95 -10.50 -22.46
C GLU A 295 17.16 -9.82 -21.82
N LEU A 296 18.25 -9.64 -22.59
CA LEU A 296 19.46 -8.99 -22.12
C LEU A 296 19.20 -7.51 -21.77
N ALA A 297 18.34 -6.83 -22.52
CA ALA A 297 17.95 -5.44 -22.26
C ALA A 297 17.19 -5.26 -20.93
N ALA A 298 16.45 -6.28 -20.48
CA ALA A 298 15.65 -6.24 -19.26
C ALA A 298 16.44 -6.54 -17.98
N VAL A 299 17.40 -7.47 -18.01
CA VAL A 299 18.08 -7.99 -16.80
C VAL A 299 19.61 -7.83 -16.80
N GLY A 300 20.22 -7.52 -17.95
CA GLY A 300 21.66 -7.32 -18.08
C GLY A 300 22.48 -8.61 -18.14
N GLY A 301 23.81 -8.44 -18.15
CA GLY A 301 24.78 -9.55 -18.21
C GLY A 301 25.68 -9.45 -19.43
N THR A 302 26.09 -10.58 -20.00
CA THR A 302 26.98 -10.64 -21.17
C THR A 302 26.39 -11.42 -22.35
N ASP A 303 26.88 -11.06 -23.53
CA ASP A 303 26.68 -11.77 -24.80
C ASP A 303 28.02 -11.83 -25.58
N THR A 304 28.09 -12.63 -26.64
CA THR A 304 29.31 -12.79 -27.43
C THR A 304 29.06 -12.77 -28.93
N PHE A 305 30.01 -12.23 -29.70
CA PHE A 305 29.98 -12.27 -31.16
C PHE A 305 31.36 -12.53 -31.75
N THR A 306 31.42 -13.17 -32.91
CA THR A 306 32.69 -13.40 -33.62
C THR A 306 32.91 -12.30 -34.63
N VAL A 307 34.10 -11.70 -34.61
CA VAL A 307 34.59 -10.74 -35.59
C VAL A 307 35.78 -11.29 -36.34
N THR A 308 36.04 -10.76 -37.53
CA THR A 308 37.22 -11.07 -38.35
C THR A 308 37.79 -9.77 -38.91
N ALA A 309 39.11 -9.60 -38.77
CA ALA A 309 39.86 -8.54 -39.44
C ALA A 309 40.83 -9.16 -40.46
N SER A 310 40.91 -8.60 -41.66
CA SER A 310 41.78 -9.10 -42.72
C SER A 310 42.57 -7.99 -43.42
N ASN A 311 43.83 -8.29 -43.77
CA ASN A 311 44.68 -7.42 -44.60
C ASN A 311 44.63 -7.78 -46.11
N THR A 312 43.87 -8.81 -46.51
CA THR A 312 43.78 -9.31 -47.90
C THR A 312 43.53 -8.19 -48.90
N ALA A 313 42.59 -7.29 -48.62
CA ALA A 313 42.15 -6.24 -49.55
C ALA A 313 43.21 -5.17 -49.84
N ALA A 314 44.19 -4.98 -48.93
CA ALA A 314 45.26 -3.99 -49.09
C ALA A 314 46.47 -4.53 -49.87
N TYR A 315 46.68 -5.85 -49.87
CA TYR A 315 47.87 -6.50 -50.44
C TYR A 315 47.61 -7.39 -51.65
N ARG A 316 46.45 -8.04 -51.76
CA ARG A 316 46.19 -8.98 -52.87
C ARG A 316 46.06 -8.24 -54.21
N LEU A 317 46.90 -8.61 -55.17
CA LEU A 317 46.87 -8.05 -56.53
C LEU A 317 45.55 -8.37 -57.26
N PRO A 318 45.12 -7.52 -58.21
CA PRO A 318 43.90 -7.78 -58.97
C PRO A 318 44.06 -8.90 -60.02
N GLY A 319 42.96 -9.60 -60.32
CA GLY A 319 42.87 -10.56 -61.42
C GLY A 319 43.82 -11.75 -61.30
N VAL A 320 44.32 -12.22 -62.44
CA VAL A 320 45.16 -13.44 -62.53
C VAL A 320 46.47 -13.30 -61.74
N ALA A 321 47.01 -12.08 -61.60
CA ALA A 321 48.19 -11.84 -60.75
C ALA A 321 47.88 -12.15 -59.27
N GLY A 322 46.69 -11.77 -58.79
CA GLY A 322 46.20 -12.11 -57.44
C GLY A 322 45.96 -13.60 -57.24
N MET A 323 45.52 -14.31 -58.27
CA MET A 323 45.34 -15.78 -58.21
C MET A 323 46.70 -16.48 -58.03
N ILE A 324 47.71 -16.09 -58.82
CA ILE A 324 49.06 -16.64 -58.72
C ILE A 324 49.69 -16.28 -57.37
N GLN A 325 49.58 -15.02 -56.95
CA GLN A 325 50.03 -14.56 -55.64
C GLN A 325 49.36 -15.35 -54.50
N GLY A 326 48.04 -15.55 -54.55
CA GLY A 326 47.28 -16.29 -53.54
C GLY A 326 47.72 -17.75 -53.40
N VAL A 327 47.98 -18.45 -54.51
CA VAL A 327 48.51 -19.83 -54.48
C VAL A 327 49.92 -19.89 -53.90
N ILE A 328 50.81 -18.95 -54.27
CA ILE A 328 52.15 -18.88 -53.69
C ILE A 328 52.08 -18.54 -52.19
N HIS A 329 51.16 -17.66 -51.80
CA HIS A 329 50.95 -17.24 -50.42
C HIS A 329 50.41 -18.37 -49.54
N GLN A 330 49.42 -19.15 -50.02
CA GLN A 330 48.97 -20.37 -49.35
C GLN A 330 50.11 -21.39 -49.21
N GLY A 331 51.00 -21.49 -50.21
CA GLY A 331 52.23 -22.27 -50.09
C GLY A 331 53.18 -21.75 -49.00
N ALA A 332 53.33 -20.43 -48.85
CA ALA A 332 54.12 -19.81 -47.79
C ALA A 332 53.50 -19.99 -46.39
N GLN A 333 52.17 -19.95 -46.28
CA GLN A 333 51.44 -20.29 -45.05
C GLN A 333 51.65 -21.76 -44.65
N LEU A 334 51.49 -22.69 -45.60
CA LEU A 334 51.69 -24.13 -45.38
C LEU A 334 53.13 -24.48 -44.97
N LEU A 335 54.11 -23.67 -45.40
CA LEU A 335 55.52 -23.80 -45.03
C LEU A 335 55.91 -23.01 -43.75
N GLY A 336 54.96 -22.34 -43.09
CA GLY A 336 55.20 -21.55 -41.88
C GLY A 336 56.05 -20.29 -42.11
N LEU A 337 56.18 -19.83 -43.36
CA LEU A 337 56.91 -18.60 -43.72
C LEU A 337 56.05 -17.35 -43.51
N ALA A 338 54.74 -17.48 -43.79
CA ALA A 338 53.72 -16.47 -43.57
C ALA A 338 52.60 -16.99 -42.64
N GLN A 339 51.81 -16.07 -42.09
CA GLN A 339 50.61 -16.36 -41.31
C GLN A 339 49.33 -16.07 -42.14
N SER A 340 48.16 -16.26 -41.52
CA SER A 340 46.85 -16.04 -42.15
C SER A 340 46.64 -14.57 -42.53
N ASP A 341 46.01 -14.32 -43.68
CA ASP A 341 45.55 -12.98 -44.09
C ASP A 341 44.41 -12.42 -43.21
N ALA A 342 43.85 -13.24 -42.33
CA ALA A 342 42.73 -12.91 -41.46
C ALA A 342 42.90 -13.48 -40.05
N THR A 343 42.50 -12.70 -39.05
CA THR A 343 42.35 -13.12 -37.65
C THR A 343 40.90 -12.98 -37.25
N SER A 344 40.34 -14.03 -36.66
CA SER A 344 39.03 -13.98 -36.00
C SER A 344 39.20 -14.01 -34.50
N THR A 345 38.38 -13.26 -33.77
CA THR A 345 38.26 -13.35 -32.31
C THR A 345 36.80 -13.36 -31.91
N VAL A 346 36.51 -13.96 -30.75
CA VAL A 346 35.28 -13.68 -30.02
C VAL A 346 35.46 -12.34 -29.32
N VAL A 347 34.43 -11.50 -29.38
CA VAL A 347 34.26 -10.29 -28.58
C VAL A 347 33.16 -10.60 -27.57
N GLU A 348 33.46 -10.40 -26.29
CA GLU A 348 32.46 -10.39 -25.23
C GLU A 348 31.95 -8.96 -25.06
N VAL A 349 30.63 -8.80 -24.91
CA VAL A 349 29.99 -7.51 -24.67
C VAL A 349 29.14 -7.60 -23.41
N SER A 350 29.44 -6.75 -22.41
CA SER A 350 28.53 -6.56 -21.29
C SER A 350 27.41 -5.60 -21.70
N TYR A 351 26.19 -5.92 -21.28
CA TYR A 351 25.08 -5.00 -21.25
C TYR A 351 24.73 -4.71 -19.80
N ASP A 352 24.89 -3.44 -19.41
CA ASP A 352 24.73 -3.02 -18.04
C ASP A 352 23.32 -2.43 -17.89
N VAL A 353 22.41 -3.14 -17.21
CA VAL A 353 21.13 -2.53 -16.79
C VAL A 353 21.37 -1.64 -15.59
N ASN A 354 20.71 -0.49 -15.57
CA ASN A 354 20.69 0.38 -14.40
C ASN A 354 19.78 -0.26 -13.34
N GLY A 355 20.36 -1.11 -12.49
CA GLY A 355 19.73 -1.60 -11.27
C GLY A 355 19.57 -0.50 -10.21
N LEU A 356 19.08 -0.88 -9.03
CA LEU A 356 18.83 0.06 -7.94
C LEU A 356 20.13 0.77 -7.51
N THR A 357 20.09 2.09 -7.35
CA THR A 357 21.22 2.90 -6.87
C THR A 357 20.78 3.89 -5.80
N VAL A 358 21.47 3.94 -4.66
CA VAL A 358 21.23 4.95 -3.63
C VAL A 358 21.63 6.33 -4.17
N ILE A 359 20.70 7.28 -4.16
CA ILE A 359 20.98 8.70 -4.43
C ILE A 359 21.56 9.35 -3.18
N THR A 360 20.97 9.09 -2.01
CA THR A 360 21.32 9.73 -0.75
C THR A 360 20.81 8.97 0.48
N GLU A 361 21.39 9.27 1.64
CA GLU A 361 20.85 8.97 2.97
C GLU A 361 20.59 10.30 3.68
N ILE A 362 19.32 10.61 3.96
CA ILE A 362 18.90 11.88 4.59
C ILE A 362 18.55 11.61 6.05
N ARG A 363 19.41 12.06 6.95
CA ARG A 363 19.21 11.98 8.40
C ARG A 363 18.26 13.08 8.88
N THR A 364 17.21 12.69 9.58
CA THR A 364 16.23 13.61 10.16
C THR A 364 16.24 13.49 11.67
N ALA A 365 16.37 14.63 12.35
CA ALA A 365 16.28 14.69 13.80
C ALA A 365 14.83 14.52 14.28
N GLY A 366 14.66 14.00 15.49
CA GLY A 366 13.35 13.76 16.10
C GLY A 366 12.73 12.40 15.73
N THR A 367 11.69 12.05 16.49
CA THR A 367 10.83 10.89 16.24
C THR A 367 10.00 11.17 14.99
N PRO A 368 9.97 10.27 13.99
CA PRO A 368 9.21 10.49 12.77
C PRO A 368 7.71 10.32 13.03
N VAL A 369 6.90 11.27 12.54
CA VAL A 369 5.43 11.22 12.64
C VAL A 369 4.80 11.03 11.26
N GLY A 370 5.31 11.71 10.22
CA GLY A 370 4.79 11.62 8.86
C GLY A 370 5.86 11.36 7.79
N LEU A 371 5.44 10.77 6.67
CA LEU A 371 6.14 10.81 5.39
C LEU A 371 5.10 10.84 4.28
N VAL A 372 5.19 11.82 3.38
CA VAL A 372 4.32 11.94 2.20
C VAL A 372 5.19 12.17 0.98
N MET A 373 4.92 11.46 -0.12
CA MET A 373 5.49 11.75 -1.44
C MET A 373 4.58 12.74 -2.18
N SER A 374 5.14 13.61 -3.03
CA SER A 374 4.32 14.32 -4.01
C SER A 374 3.78 13.37 -5.07
N SER A 375 2.64 13.73 -5.68
CA SER A 375 1.98 12.95 -6.74
C SER A 375 2.83 12.80 -8.00
N ASP A 376 3.71 13.75 -8.30
CA ASP A 376 4.72 13.66 -9.38
C ASP A 376 5.98 12.87 -8.98
N GLY A 377 6.09 12.44 -7.71
CA GLY A 377 7.24 11.72 -7.17
C GLY A 377 8.51 12.56 -6.98
N THR A 378 8.53 13.86 -7.34
CA THR A 378 9.74 14.69 -7.30
C THR A 378 10.09 15.21 -5.91
N ARG A 379 9.18 15.08 -4.93
CA ARG A 379 9.34 15.51 -3.54
C ARG A 379 9.01 14.41 -2.56
N ALA A 380 9.75 14.41 -1.44
CA ALA A 380 9.36 13.72 -0.22
C ALA A 380 9.29 14.75 0.93
N TYR A 381 8.24 14.65 1.75
CA TYR A 381 7.97 15.55 2.86
C TYR A 381 7.98 14.77 4.17
N ARG A 382 8.81 15.21 5.13
CA ARG A 382 9.05 14.49 6.38
C ARG A 382 8.75 15.36 7.58
N THR A 383 7.74 14.97 8.36
CA THR A 383 7.41 15.60 9.64
C THR A 383 7.92 14.73 10.79
N SER A 384 8.68 15.35 11.68
CA SER A 384 9.21 14.75 12.91
C SER A 384 8.83 15.58 14.15
N GLU A 385 8.63 14.91 15.27
CA GLU A 385 8.54 15.51 16.60
C GLU A 385 9.92 15.50 17.27
N ILE A 386 10.31 16.63 17.87
CA ILE A 386 11.54 16.76 18.67
C ILE A 386 11.11 17.16 20.08
N TYR A 387 11.49 16.37 21.09
CA TYR A 387 11.32 16.71 22.50
C TYR A 387 12.63 17.27 23.06
N ASP A 388 12.57 18.44 23.71
CA ASP A 388 13.69 19.07 24.39
C ASP A 388 13.60 18.82 25.89
N ALA A 389 14.24 17.76 26.35
CA ALA A 389 14.31 17.38 27.77
C ALA A 389 14.97 18.43 28.68
N THR A 390 15.53 19.52 28.13
CA THR A 390 16.06 20.66 28.91
C THR A 390 14.98 21.67 29.26
N THR A 391 13.93 21.80 28.43
CA THR A 391 12.87 22.80 28.59
C THR A 391 11.46 22.20 28.71
N GLY A 392 11.31 20.88 28.55
CA GLY A 392 10.01 20.21 28.48
C GLY A 392 9.26 20.45 27.16
N GLU A 393 9.82 21.23 26.24
CA GLU A 393 9.12 21.62 25.01
C GLU A 393 9.12 20.53 23.95
N TYR A 394 7.98 20.38 23.28
CA TYR A 394 7.89 19.71 21.98
C TYR A 394 8.05 20.71 20.84
N ARG A 395 8.70 20.28 19.76
CA ARG A 395 8.88 21.07 18.53
C ARG A 395 8.65 20.22 17.29
N THR A 396 7.93 20.76 16.32
CA THR A 396 7.60 20.10 15.05
C THR A 396 8.63 20.48 14.00
N ARG A 397 9.21 19.51 13.29
CA ARG A 397 10.17 19.77 12.21
C ARG A 397 9.67 19.17 10.90
N VAL A 398 9.49 20.02 9.90
CA VAL A 398 9.22 19.64 8.50
C VAL A 398 10.52 19.70 7.71
N THR A 399 10.82 18.64 6.96
CA THR A 399 11.97 18.56 6.05
C THR A 399 11.45 18.23 4.66
N VAL A 400 11.69 19.12 3.68
CA VAL A 400 11.37 18.89 2.27
C VAL A 400 12.59 18.33 1.55
N VAL A 401 12.40 17.35 0.68
CA VAL A 401 13.47 16.64 -0.04
C VAL A 401 13.16 16.64 -1.54
N ASP A 402 14.15 17.01 -2.36
CA ASP A 402 14.13 16.73 -3.80
C ASP A 402 14.58 15.28 -4.04
N THR A 403 13.72 14.45 -4.62
CA THR A 403 13.97 13.01 -4.81
C THR A 403 14.86 12.71 -6.02
N ASN A 404 15.15 13.69 -6.87
CA ASN A 404 16.01 13.54 -8.05
C ASN A 404 17.50 13.68 -7.69
N THR A 405 17.79 14.57 -6.75
CA THR A 405 19.14 14.94 -6.29
C THR A 405 19.46 14.40 -4.90
N GLY A 406 18.44 14.04 -4.11
CA GLY A 406 18.60 13.69 -2.71
C GLY A 406 18.91 14.89 -1.81
N ALA A 407 18.74 16.11 -2.31
CA ALA A 407 18.96 17.33 -1.52
C ALA A 407 17.79 17.59 -0.58
N VAL A 408 18.10 17.94 0.67
CA VAL A 408 17.15 18.68 1.51
C VAL A 408 16.97 20.07 0.91
N LEU A 409 15.73 20.46 0.67
CA LEU A 409 15.37 21.77 0.16
C LEU A 409 15.14 22.74 1.33
N GLY A 410 15.69 23.95 1.21
CA GLY A 410 15.56 25.00 2.21
C GLY A 410 16.29 24.70 3.52
N ALA A 411 15.99 25.51 4.54
CA ALA A 411 16.29 25.17 5.92
C ALA A 411 15.07 24.46 6.54
N PRO A 412 15.21 23.24 7.14
CA PRO A 412 14.08 22.51 7.70
C PRO A 412 13.24 23.35 8.67
N VAL A 413 11.99 23.60 8.28
CA VAL A 413 11.04 24.44 9.01
C VAL A 413 10.77 23.82 10.37
N THR A 414 11.03 24.57 11.44
CA THR A 414 10.83 24.13 12.82
C THR A 414 9.83 25.05 13.52
N LEU A 415 8.81 24.45 14.13
CA LEU A 415 7.70 25.10 14.82
C LEU A 415 7.70 24.70 16.30
N VAL A 416 7.13 25.53 17.17
CA VAL A 416 6.90 25.17 18.57
C VAL A 416 5.65 24.29 18.64
N GLY A 417 5.64 23.32 19.56
CA GLY A 417 4.54 22.39 19.75
C GLY A 417 4.72 21.05 19.05
N ARG A 418 3.87 20.08 19.43
CA ARG A 418 3.77 18.76 18.81
C ARG A 418 3.19 18.84 17.40
N PRO A 419 3.50 17.88 16.49
CA PRO A 419 2.96 17.90 15.14
C PRO A 419 1.44 17.74 15.13
N GLY A 420 0.78 18.68 14.46
CA GLY A 420 -0.60 18.54 14.02
C GLY A 420 -0.65 18.05 12.57
N ASP A 421 -1.69 18.49 11.86
CA ASP A 421 -2.03 18.06 10.52
C ASP A 421 -0.98 18.48 9.48
N PHE A 422 -0.85 17.64 8.46
CA PHE A 422 0.05 17.85 7.32
C PHE A 422 -0.75 17.63 6.04
N GLN A 423 -0.84 18.66 5.20
CA GLN A 423 -1.54 18.62 3.91
C GLN A 423 -0.62 19.05 2.77
N VAL A 424 -0.75 18.41 1.60
CA VAL A 424 -0.09 18.81 0.35
C VAL A 424 -1.15 19.32 -0.60
N SER A 425 -0.88 20.42 -1.31
CA SER A 425 -1.80 20.89 -2.36
C SER A 425 -1.88 19.88 -3.51
N LYS A 426 -3.04 19.85 -4.17
CA LYS A 426 -3.37 18.91 -5.26
C LYS A 426 -2.44 19.03 -6.48
N ASP A 427 -1.84 20.19 -6.69
CA ASP A 427 -0.82 20.48 -7.72
C ASP A 427 0.61 20.17 -7.27
N GLY A 428 0.82 19.76 -6.01
CA GLY A 428 2.11 19.48 -5.40
C GLY A 428 2.98 20.70 -5.09
N THR A 429 2.53 21.94 -5.33
CA THR A 429 3.38 23.15 -5.19
C THR A 429 3.45 23.72 -3.78
N ARG A 430 2.56 23.30 -2.88
CA ARG A 430 2.44 23.78 -1.50
C ARG A 430 2.30 22.65 -0.51
N VAL A 431 2.80 22.90 0.69
CA VAL A 431 2.60 22.09 1.88
C VAL A 431 2.05 23.01 2.97
N VAL A 432 1.10 22.53 3.75
CA VAL A 432 0.60 23.22 4.94
C VAL A 432 0.79 22.29 6.14
N GLN A 433 1.46 22.77 7.19
CA GLN A 433 1.70 22.06 8.44
C GLN A 433 1.11 22.87 9.59
N THR A 434 0.47 22.17 10.52
CA THR A 434 0.01 22.72 11.79
C THR A 434 0.83 22.14 12.96
N SER A 435 1.01 22.88 14.04
CA SER A 435 1.58 22.38 15.29
C SER A 435 0.90 23.01 16.49
N GLU A 436 0.95 22.35 17.63
CA GLU A 436 0.23 22.77 18.83
C GLU A 436 1.13 22.67 20.07
N ALA A 437 1.30 23.80 20.74
CA ALA A 437 2.02 23.89 22.01
C ALA A 437 1.04 24.17 23.15
N TYR A 438 1.24 23.46 24.26
CA TYR A 438 0.59 23.72 25.54
C TYR A 438 1.60 24.46 26.44
N HIS A 439 1.12 25.43 27.21
CA HIS A 439 1.94 26.35 28.02
C HIS A 439 1.52 26.26 29.48
N GLU A 440 2.15 25.35 30.23
CA GLU A 440 1.87 25.05 31.65
C GLU A 440 1.80 26.29 32.55
N ASP A 441 2.70 27.27 32.34
CA ASP A 441 2.72 28.56 33.08
C ASP A 441 1.43 29.39 32.98
N THR A 442 0.54 29.06 32.03
CA THR A 442 -0.66 29.85 31.70
C THR A 442 -1.92 29.01 31.44
N ASP A 443 -1.83 27.69 31.60
CA ASP A 443 -2.87 26.71 31.21
C ASP A 443 -3.50 27.02 29.84
N SER A 444 -2.66 27.28 28.84
CA SER A 444 -3.09 27.78 27.53
C SER A 444 -2.46 27.04 26.36
N TYR A 445 -3.07 27.18 25.18
CA TYR A 445 -2.65 26.52 23.94
C TYR A 445 -2.34 27.55 22.86
N THR A 446 -1.30 27.30 22.07
CA THR A 446 -1.05 28.03 20.82
C THR A 446 -0.97 27.09 19.64
N THR A 447 -1.86 27.28 18.67
CA THR A 447 -1.82 26.62 17.37
C THR A 447 -0.96 27.44 16.40
N THR A 448 0.06 26.83 15.80
CA THR A 448 0.86 27.44 14.73
C THR A 448 0.50 26.81 13.39
N VAL A 449 0.29 27.63 12.36
CA VAL A 449 0.10 27.19 10.97
C VAL A 449 1.15 27.83 10.06
N VAL A 450 1.73 27.02 9.18
CA VAL A 450 2.68 27.48 8.15
C VAL A 450 2.33 26.92 6.78
N VAL A 451 2.59 27.72 5.75
CA VAL A 451 2.62 27.29 4.35
C VAL A 451 4.09 27.23 3.91
N ILE A 452 4.46 26.16 3.20
CA ILE A 452 5.81 25.87 2.72
C ILE A 452 5.75 25.69 1.19
N ASP A 453 6.69 26.27 0.47
CA ASP A 453 6.86 26.08 -0.98
C ASP A 453 7.60 24.76 -1.22
N SER A 454 7.01 23.84 -1.98
CA SER A 454 7.62 22.53 -2.19
C SER A 454 8.84 22.54 -3.11
N ALA A 455 9.01 23.58 -3.94
CA ALA A 455 10.13 23.70 -4.86
C ALA A 455 11.40 24.22 -4.16
N THR A 456 11.25 25.06 -3.12
CA THR A 456 12.37 25.62 -2.35
C THR A 456 12.54 25.04 -0.95
N GLY A 457 11.49 24.51 -0.33
CA GLY A 457 11.48 24.09 1.08
C GLY A 457 11.34 25.22 2.10
N ASP A 458 11.25 26.47 1.63
CA ASP A 458 11.15 27.67 2.47
C ASP A 458 9.68 28.04 2.78
N LEU A 459 9.47 28.87 3.81
CA LEU A 459 8.14 29.39 4.17
C LEU A 459 7.58 30.32 3.09
N VAL A 460 6.31 30.11 2.75
CA VAL A 460 5.50 31.08 1.99
C VAL A 460 4.88 32.06 2.99
N GLY A 461 5.18 33.35 2.82
CA GLY A 461 4.60 34.41 3.65
C GLY A 461 5.08 34.36 5.11
N SER A 462 4.14 34.30 6.07
CA SER A 462 4.42 34.33 7.50
C SER A 462 3.84 33.10 8.22
N ARG A 463 4.49 32.67 9.31
CA ARG A 463 3.85 31.77 10.28
C ARG A 463 2.69 32.48 10.97
N PHE A 464 1.55 31.80 11.06
CA PHE A 464 0.40 32.22 11.85
C PHE A 464 0.49 31.53 13.20
N VAL A 465 0.36 32.29 14.27
CA VAL A 465 0.26 31.77 15.64
C VAL A 465 -1.07 32.26 16.18
N ILE A 466 -1.90 31.33 16.63
CA ILE A 466 -3.26 31.54 17.11
C ILE A 466 -3.26 31.12 18.59
N GLU A 467 -3.69 32.02 19.48
CA GLU A 467 -3.70 31.82 20.94
C GLU A 467 -4.95 31.02 21.36
N ALA A 468 -5.11 29.83 20.78
CA ALA A 468 -6.22 28.91 20.96
C ALA A 468 -5.82 27.44 20.67
N HIS A 469 -6.58 26.50 21.24
CA HIS A 469 -6.42 25.05 21.06
C HIS A 469 -6.80 24.64 19.62
N ARG A 470 -6.05 23.73 18.99
CA ARG A 470 -6.33 23.27 17.62
C ARG A 470 -7.64 22.49 17.60
N ALA A 471 -8.50 22.77 16.65
CA ALA A 471 -9.87 22.28 16.67
C ALA A 471 -10.23 21.72 15.29
N GLY A 472 -10.44 20.39 15.19
CA GLY A 472 -10.63 19.66 13.93
C GLY A 472 -9.34 19.50 13.14
N HIS A 473 -9.37 18.77 12.02
CA HIS A 473 -8.23 18.74 11.10
C HIS A 473 -8.20 20.00 10.22
N LEU A 474 -6.99 20.42 9.85
CA LEU A 474 -6.77 21.35 8.73
C LEU A 474 -7.31 20.78 7.41
N GLN A 475 -8.22 21.50 6.77
CA GLN A 475 -8.75 21.19 5.44
C GLN A 475 -8.22 22.15 4.38
N LEU A 476 -8.12 21.68 3.13
CA LEU A 476 -7.85 22.50 1.94
C LEU A 476 -9.11 22.62 1.09
N SER A 477 -9.22 23.67 0.27
CA SER A 477 -10.22 23.71 -0.81
C SER A 477 -9.88 22.72 -1.94
N ASP A 478 -10.87 22.36 -2.76
CA ASP A 478 -10.74 21.45 -3.92
C ASP A 478 -9.68 21.86 -4.96
N ASP A 479 -9.46 23.17 -5.09
CA ASP A 479 -8.43 23.80 -5.92
C ASP A 479 -7.09 24.00 -5.19
N SER A 480 -7.07 23.69 -3.90
CA SER A 480 -5.99 23.91 -2.94
C SER A 480 -5.49 25.36 -2.81
N THR A 481 -6.26 26.37 -3.24
CA THR A 481 -5.87 27.80 -3.09
C THR A 481 -6.24 28.40 -1.73
N ARG A 482 -6.98 27.67 -0.90
CA ARG A 482 -7.25 27.99 0.51
C ARG A 482 -6.86 26.83 1.42
N ALA A 483 -6.43 27.18 2.63
CA ALA A 483 -6.34 26.30 3.78
C ALA A 483 -7.18 26.87 4.92
N PHE A 484 -7.85 25.99 5.65
CA PHE A 484 -8.82 26.33 6.69
C PHE A 484 -8.36 25.71 8.01
N GLN A 485 -8.00 26.56 8.98
CA GLN A 485 -7.68 26.13 10.35
C GLN A 485 -8.78 26.61 11.29
N THR A 486 -9.48 25.67 11.90
CA THR A 486 -10.33 25.93 13.06
C THR A 486 -9.53 25.81 14.37
N THR A 487 -9.85 26.66 15.33
CA THR A 487 -9.32 26.65 16.70
C THR A 487 -10.44 26.97 17.69
N GLN A 488 -10.27 26.63 18.97
CA GLN A 488 -11.30 26.81 20.00
C GLN A 488 -10.77 27.47 21.27
N THR A 489 -11.62 28.33 21.82
CA THR A 489 -11.41 29.06 23.08
C THR A 489 -12.65 28.91 23.95
N PHE A 490 -12.45 28.69 25.25
CA PHE A 490 -13.50 28.70 26.26
C PHE A 490 -13.50 30.05 26.98
N ASP A 491 -14.65 30.71 27.06
CA ASP A 491 -14.84 31.88 27.92
C ASP A 491 -15.42 31.45 29.25
N GLU A 492 -14.56 31.38 30.27
CA GLU A 492 -14.90 31.01 31.64
C GLU A 492 -15.99 31.91 32.25
N ASN A 493 -16.05 33.19 31.86
CA ASN A 493 -16.96 34.18 32.45
C ASN A 493 -18.41 33.91 32.04
N ASN A 494 -18.62 33.57 30.76
CA ASN A 494 -19.93 33.28 30.19
C ASN A 494 -20.24 31.76 30.16
N ARG A 495 -19.24 30.93 30.43
CA ARG A 495 -19.23 29.45 30.35
C ARG A 495 -19.71 28.95 28.98
N VAL A 496 -19.11 29.51 27.93
CA VAL A 496 -19.40 29.16 26.52
C VAL A 496 -18.11 28.94 25.75
N TRP A 497 -18.20 28.17 24.67
CA TRP A 497 -17.13 27.97 23.71
C TRP A 497 -17.33 28.88 22.50
N PHE A 498 -16.22 29.26 21.88
CA PHE A 498 -16.20 29.89 20.55
C PHE A 498 -15.23 29.12 19.65
N THR A 499 -15.59 28.98 18.37
CA THR A 499 -14.73 28.42 17.33
C THR A 499 -14.27 29.55 16.42
N GLU A 500 -12.96 29.75 16.30
CA GLU A 500 -12.37 30.66 15.31
C GLU A 500 -11.90 29.87 14.09
N LEU A 501 -12.38 30.26 12.90
CA LEU A 501 -11.91 29.78 11.61
C LEU A 501 -10.94 30.80 10.99
N THR A 502 -9.66 30.45 10.93
CA THR A 502 -8.62 31.18 10.22
C THR A 502 -8.49 30.64 8.78
N VAL A 503 -8.68 31.52 7.79
CA VAL A 503 -8.56 31.19 6.35
C VAL A 503 -7.25 31.73 5.79
N ILE A 504 -6.46 30.87 5.15
CA ILE A 504 -5.12 31.18 4.63
C ILE A 504 -5.07 30.95 3.12
N ASN A 505 -4.49 31.88 2.38
CA ASN A 505 -4.16 31.70 0.96
C ASN A 505 -2.85 30.91 0.83
N THR A 506 -2.91 29.72 0.23
CA THR A 506 -1.75 28.83 0.08
C THR A 506 -0.73 29.33 -0.94
N THR A 507 -1.15 30.12 -1.94
CA THR A 507 -0.25 30.69 -2.95
C THR A 507 0.65 31.78 -2.37
N THR A 508 0.10 32.64 -1.50
CA THR A 508 0.79 33.83 -0.94
C THR A 508 1.23 33.68 0.52
N GLY A 509 0.72 32.72 1.28
CA GLY A 509 1.03 32.56 2.71
C GLY A 509 0.52 33.73 3.55
N THR A 510 -0.67 34.24 3.22
CA THR A 510 -1.33 35.37 3.89
C THR A 510 -2.75 35.00 4.29
N LEU A 511 -3.28 35.62 5.35
CA LEU A 511 -4.71 35.51 5.69
C LEU A 511 -5.61 35.99 4.54
N VAL A 512 -6.82 35.43 4.49
CA VAL A 512 -7.91 35.83 3.60
C VAL A 512 -9.06 36.30 4.49
N GLY A 513 -9.41 37.58 4.39
CA GLY A 513 -10.34 38.21 5.33
C GLY A 513 -9.71 38.44 6.71
N THR A 514 -10.57 38.48 7.72
CA THR A 514 -10.20 38.35 9.15
C THR A 514 -10.66 36.97 9.64
N PRO A 515 -10.06 36.40 10.69
CA PRO A 515 -10.59 35.16 11.28
C PRO A 515 -12.08 35.28 11.62
N ILE A 516 -12.82 34.20 11.37
CA ILE A 516 -14.27 34.15 11.51
C ILE A 516 -14.59 33.47 12.84
N VAL A 517 -15.16 34.20 13.79
CA VAL A 517 -15.65 33.63 15.05
C VAL A 517 -17.09 33.15 14.86
N VAL A 518 -17.39 31.94 15.33
CA VAL A 518 -18.74 31.36 15.39
C VAL A 518 -18.98 30.79 16.80
N ASP A 519 -20.16 31.04 17.34
CA ASP A 519 -20.54 30.65 18.69
C ASP A 519 -20.68 29.13 18.84
N GLY A 520 -20.00 28.56 19.83
CA GLY A 520 -20.00 27.14 20.12
C GLY A 520 -18.71 26.39 19.75
N SER A 521 -18.78 25.07 19.89
CA SER A 521 -17.74 24.10 19.55
C SER A 521 -18.35 23.01 18.67
N PHE A 522 -17.61 22.51 17.68
CA PHE A 522 -18.04 21.33 16.89
C PHE A 522 -17.83 19.99 17.64
N ARG A 523 -17.26 19.96 18.87
CA ARG A 523 -17.03 18.68 19.58
C ARG A 523 -18.36 17.95 19.78
N ILE A 524 -18.49 16.76 19.21
CA ILE A 524 -19.58 15.83 19.46
C ILE A 524 -19.03 14.72 20.36
N HIS A 525 -19.57 14.63 21.57
CA HIS A 525 -19.24 13.66 22.62
C HIS A 525 -17.84 13.81 23.27
N THR A 526 -17.67 13.18 24.44
CA THR A 526 -16.54 13.42 25.37
C THR A 526 -15.28 12.62 25.07
N ASN A 527 -15.38 11.60 24.21
CA ASN A 527 -14.36 10.56 24.07
C ASN A 527 -13.63 10.57 22.71
N ASP A 528 -14.06 11.40 21.75
CA ASP A 528 -13.48 11.44 20.40
C ASP A 528 -12.48 12.61 20.20
N ARG A 529 -11.50 12.40 19.32
CA ARG A 529 -10.38 13.29 19.03
C ARG A 529 -10.72 14.34 17.97
N LEU A 530 -11.70 15.18 18.30
CA LEU A 530 -12.23 16.28 17.47
C LEU A 530 -13.01 15.77 16.25
N SER A 531 -14.05 16.51 15.85
CA SER A 531 -14.69 16.24 14.56
C SER A 531 -13.67 16.39 13.45
N ARG A 532 -13.51 15.33 12.66
CA ARG A 532 -12.36 15.18 11.77
C ARG A 532 -12.40 16.21 10.64
N GLU A 533 -13.59 16.50 10.12
CA GLU A 533 -13.78 17.44 9.01
C GLU A 533 -14.79 18.54 9.41
N PRO A 534 -14.31 19.64 10.04
CA PRO A 534 -15.17 20.69 10.59
C PRO A 534 -15.91 21.53 9.53
N LEU A 535 -15.49 21.47 8.26
CA LEU A 535 -16.14 22.13 7.13
C LEU A 535 -16.61 21.13 6.08
N VAL A 536 -17.83 21.35 5.58
CA VAL A 536 -18.31 20.75 4.33
C VAL A 536 -18.18 21.79 3.21
N PHE A 537 -17.69 21.40 2.03
CA PHE A 537 -17.49 22.30 0.89
C PHE A 537 -18.57 22.13 -0.19
N SER A 538 -18.90 23.22 -0.91
CA SER A 538 -19.73 23.14 -2.11
C SER A 538 -18.96 22.56 -3.30
N ALA A 539 -19.64 21.75 -4.12
CA ALA A 539 -19.05 21.13 -5.31
C ALA A 539 -18.67 22.10 -6.44
N ASP A 540 -18.91 23.42 -6.27
CA ASP A 540 -18.44 24.49 -7.15
C ASP A 540 -17.22 25.25 -6.58
N GLY A 541 -16.76 24.91 -5.38
CA GLY A 541 -15.62 25.53 -4.70
C GLY A 541 -15.86 26.96 -4.19
N THR A 542 -17.12 27.44 -4.13
CA THR A 542 -17.44 28.82 -3.73
C THR A 542 -17.84 28.99 -2.26
N ARG A 543 -18.28 27.93 -1.58
CA ARG A 543 -18.84 27.96 -0.22
C ARG A 543 -18.24 26.88 0.67
N ALA A 544 -18.03 27.23 1.93
CA ALA A 544 -17.80 26.30 3.02
C ALA A 544 -18.91 26.45 4.07
N TYR A 545 -19.28 25.34 4.71
CA TYR A 545 -20.36 25.27 5.69
C TYR A 545 -19.81 24.67 6.98
N MET A 546 -20.03 25.35 8.10
CA MET A 546 -19.54 24.94 9.42
C MET A 546 -20.71 24.78 10.39
N LEU A 547 -20.76 23.66 11.11
CA LEU A 547 -21.71 23.43 12.19
C LEU A 547 -20.98 23.42 13.53
N THR A 548 -21.54 24.13 14.50
CA THR A 548 -21.03 24.27 15.86
C THR A 548 -22.19 24.13 16.84
N GLN A 549 -21.92 23.84 18.11
CA GLN A 549 -22.95 23.77 19.15
C GLN A 549 -22.54 24.46 20.45
N ASN A 550 -23.51 25.01 21.17
CA ASN A 550 -23.25 25.53 22.51
C ASN A 550 -23.03 24.35 23.48
N LEU A 551 -21.77 24.08 23.82
CA LEU A 551 -21.47 23.18 24.94
C LEU A 551 -21.80 23.91 26.26
N GLY A 552 -23.10 23.99 26.58
CA GLY A 552 -23.58 24.30 27.93
C GLY A 552 -22.85 23.37 28.89
N SER A 553 -22.15 23.95 29.89
CA SER A 553 -20.88 23.41 30.37
C SER A 553 -21.01 22.21 31.34
N GLY A 554 -21.76 21.16 30.97
CA GLY A 554 -22.05 19.94 31.75
C GLY A 554 -22.89 20.14 33.03
N VAL A 555 -22.98 21.38 33.52
CA VAL A 555 -23.33 21.71 34.91
C VAL A 555 -24.47 22.74 35.01
N ASP A 556 -24.80 23.44 33.92
CA ASP A 556 -25.90 24.41 33.88
C ASP A 556 -27.02 23.95 32.94
N ALA A 557 -27.93 23.14 33.46
CA ALA A 557 -29.12 22.65 32.75
C ALA A 557 -30.20 23.73 32.52
N THR A 558 -29.92 25.01 32.79
CA THR A 558 -30.88 26.11 32.55
C THR A 558 -30.75 26.77 31.18
N LYS A 559 -29.64 26.53 30.46
CA LYS A 559 -29.47 26.93 29.05
C LYS A 559 -29.84 25.75 28.13
N PRO A 560 -30.72 25.94 27.13
CA PRO A 560 -30.98 24.90 26.14
C PRO A 560 -29.75 24.68 25.23
N GLN A 561 -29.61 23.46 24.71
CA GLN A 561 -28.69 23.20 23.61
C GLN A 561 -29.19 23.86 22.32
N GLU A 562 -28.27 24.39 21.54
CA GLU A 562 -28.45 25.14 20.30
C GLU A 562 -27.25 24.89 19.39
N SER A 563 -27.51 24.59 18.11
CA SER A 563 -26.51 24.43 17.06
C SER A 563 -26.48 25.66 16.16
N THR A 564 -25.30 26.11 15.76
CA THR A 564 -25.09 27.28 14.89
C THR A 564 -24.45 26.84 13.58
N LEU A 565 -25.16 27.07 12.47
CA LEU A 565 -24.74 26.81 11.09
C LEU A 565 -24.25 28.11 10.43
N ALA A 566 -22.96 28.17 10.13
CA ALA A 566 -22.34 29.29 9.42
C ALA A 566 -22.06 28.94 7.94
N VAL A 567 -22.34 29.90 7.05
CA VAL A 567 -22.03 29.80 5.61
C VAL A 567 -20.95 30.82 5.26
N ILE A 568 -19.86 30.36 4.64
CA ILE A 568 -18.61 31.09 4.44
C ILE A 568 -18.29 31.19 2.94
N ASP A 569 -17.94 32.39 2.46
CA ASP A 569 -17.40 32.59 1.12
C ASP A 569 -15.90 32.28 1.08
N ILE A 570 -15.53 31.28 0.27
CA ILE A 570 -14.16 30.77 0.14
C ILE A 570 -13.22 31.80 -0.52
N ALA A 571 -13.75 32.65 -1.40
CA ALA A 571 -12.95 33.61 -2.14
C ALA A 571 -12.52 34.77 -1.23
N THR A 572 -13.43 35.30 -0.40
CA THR A 572 -13.21 36.46 0.47
C THR A 572 -12.79 36.13 1.90
N GLY A 573 -13.05 34.91 2.39
CA GLY A 573 -12.77 34.54 3.78
C GLY A 573 -13.70 35.27 4.76
N THR A 574 -14.99 35.33 4.45
CA THR A 574 -16.01 36.01 5.27
C THR A 574 -17.31 35.20 5.33
N LEU A 575 -18.09 35.41 6.40
CA LEU A 575 -19.48 34.95 6.44
C LEU A 575 -20.29 35.56 5.28
N VAL A 576 -21.25 34.79 4.75
CA VAL A 576 -22.18 35.23 3.69
C VAL A 576 -23.33 36.07 4.26
N ASP A 577 -23.87 35.64 5.40
CA ASP A 577 -24.87 36.35 6.21
C ASP A 577 -24.68 35.94 7.70
N THR A 578 -25.54 36.41 8.61
CA THR A 578 -25.53 35.96 10.01
C THR A 578 -25.76 34.44 10.12
N PRO A 579 -24.97 33.70 10.92
CA PRO A 579 -25.18 32.26 11.13
C PRO A 579 -26.60 31.92 11.64
N VAL A 580 -27.08 30.74 11.26
CA VAL A 580 -28.43 30.24 11.60
C VAL A 580 -28.35 29.36 12.84
N THR A 581 -29.02 29.77 13.91
CA THR A 581 -29.16 28.97 15.15
C THR A 581 -30.40 28.06 15.09
N VAL A 582 -30.26 26.83 15.60
CA VAL A 582 -31.28 25.78 15.60
C VAL A 582 -31.26 25.07 16.95
N ASP A 583 -32.39 24.97 17.66
CA ASP A 583 -32.46 24.28 18.95
C ASP A 583 -31.98 22.81 18.85
N GLY A 584 -31.23 22.36 19.85
CA GLY A 584 -30.69 21.01 19.98
C GLY A 584 -29.19 20.89 19.63
N HIS A 585 -28.58 19.79 20.05
CA HIS A 585 -27.23 19.39 19.63
C HIS A 585 -27.27 18.79 18.21
N PRO A 586 -26.16 18.79 17.44
CA PRO A 586 -26.09 18.11 16.16
C PRO A 586 -26.30 16.60 16.34
N ALA A 587 -27.08 15.98 15.46
CA ALA A 587 -27.26 14.53 15.42
C ALA A 587 -26.15 13.83 14.60
N GLY A 588 -25.50 14.56 13.70
CA GLY A 588 -24.46 14.09 12.77
C GLY A 588 -24.02 15.23 11.82
N PRO A 589 -23.28 14.92 10.74
CA PRO A 589 -22.71 15.91 9.82
C PRO A 589 -23.77 16.67 8.99
N LEU A 590 -23.36 17.82 8.45
CA LEU A 590 -24.16 18.61 7.51
C LEU A 590 -24.35 17.84 6.19
N ALA A 591 -25.58 17.80 5.70
CA ALA A 591 -25.88 17.26 4.37
C ALA A 591 -26.02 18.39 3.33
N LEU A 592 -25.68 18.10 2.07
CA LEU A 592 -25.89 19.00 0.93
C LEU A 592 -26.87 18.37 -0.07
N SER A 593 -27.75 19.17 -0.67
CA SER A 593 -28.58 18.69 -1.77
C SER A 593 -27.75 18.36 -3.00
N LYS A 594 -28.24 17.42 -3.81
CA LYS A 594 -27.58 16.91 -5.02
C LYS A 594 -27.31 17.98 -6.09
N ASP A 595 -28.03 19.10 -6.05
CA ASP A 595 -27.87 20.27 -6.93
C ASP A 595 -27.00 21.39 -6.32
N GLY A 596 -26.56 21.23 -5.06
CA GLY A 596 -25.76 22.21 -4.33
C GLY A 596 -26.52 23.45 -3.85
N THR A 597 -27.86 23.49 -3.93
CA THR A 597 -28.64 24.69 -3.56
C THR A 597 -29.09 24.71 -2.09
N ARG A 598 -28.98 23.60 -1.35
CA ARG A 598 -29.43 23.46 0.05
C ARG A 598 -28.37 22.84 0.94
N VAL A 599 -28.29 23.34 2.17
CA VAL A 599 -27.58 22.75 3.31
C VAL A 599 -28.62 22.33 4.34
N TYR A 600 -28.40 21.18 4.99
CA TYR A 600 -29.31 20.67 6.01
C TYR A 600 -28.53 20.39 7.30
N ALA A 601 -29.04 20.90 8.41
CA ALA A 601 -28.61 20.52 9.75
C ALA A 601 -29.72 19.68 10.40
N VAL A 602 -29.34 18.51 10.95
CA VAL A 602 -30.22 17.70 11.80
C VAL A 602 -29.76 17.84 13.23
N THR A 603 -30.64 18.31 14.11
CA THR A 603 -30.37 18.45 15.54
C THR A 603 -31.31 17.56 16.37
N THR A 604 -30.90 17.27 17.61
CA THR A 604 -31.72 16.60 18.64
C THR A 604 -31.79 17.49 19.88
N VAL A 605 -33.01 17.71 20.37
CA VAL A 605 -33.28 18.17 21.73
C VAL A 605 -33.74 16.93 22.50
N ASP A 606 -32.85 16.34 23.31
CA ASP A 606 -33.23 15.26 24.23
C ASP A 606 -33.47 15.84 25.64
N ILE A 607 -34.46 15.26 26.33
CA ILE A 607 -34.75 15.49 27.74
C ILE A 607 -35.04 14.11 28.31
N TYR A 608 -33.97 13.46 28.80
CA TYR A 608 -33.96 12.05 29.19
C TYR A 608 -35.19 11.64 30.01
N PHE A 609 -35.76 10.49 29.66
CA PHE A 609 -36.89 9.85 30.33
C PHE A 609 -38.24 10.61 30.33
N THR A 610 -38.44 11.62 29.45
CA THR A 610 -39.69 12.42 29.43
C THR A 610 -40.67 12.18 28.27
N ASN A 611 -40.25 11.49 27.19
CA ASN A 611 -40.97 11.45 25.90
C ASN A 611 -41.22 12.84 25.26
N THR A 612 -40.38 13.83 25.62
CA THR A 612 -40.40 15.17 24.98
C THR A 612 -39.22 15.39 24.03
N ALA A 613 -38.40 14.36 23.80
CA ALA A 613 -37.31 14.38 22.84
C ALA A 613 -37.82 14.71 21.42
N THR A 614 -37.15 15.63 20.74
CA THR A 614 -37.48 16.02 19.37
C THR A 614 -36.22 16.17 18.53
N ALA A 615 -36.28 15.66 17.30
CA ALA A 615 -35.30 15.99 16.27
C ALA A 615 -35.80 17.19 15.46
N ARG A 616 -34.89 17.96 14.89
CA ARG A 616 -35.23 19.06 13.97
C ARG A 616 -34.41 18.98 12.70
N VAL A 617 -35.01 19.34 11.57
CA VAL A 617 -34.30 19.52 10.30
C VAL A 617 -34.43 20.98 9.88
N ALA A 618 -33.31 21.71 9.91
CA ALA A 618 -33.23 23.05 9.35
C ALA A 618 -32.72 22.98 7.91
N VAL A 619 -33.42 23.67 7.00
CA VAL A 619 -33.04 23.78 5.58
C VAL A 619 -32.53 25.19 5.31
N VAL A 620 -31.28 25.32 4.86
CA VAL A 620 -30.63 26.61 4.59
C VAL A 620 -30.29 26.72 3.11
N ASP A 621 -30.50 27.91 2.52
CA ASP A 621 -30.08 28.20 1.15
C ASP A 621 -28.55 28.30 1.07
N ALA A 622 -27.94 27.39 0.31
CA ALA A 622 -26.49 27.22 0.24
C ALA A 622 -25.72 28.45 -0.29
N HIS A 623 -26.37 29.29 -1.10
CA HIS A 623 -25.75 30.45 -1.70
C HIS A 623 -25.81 31.71 -0.83
N THR A 624 -26.88 31.85 -0.04
CA THR A 624 -27.19 33.06 0.75
C THR A 624 -27.07 32.87 2.27
N GLY A 625 -27.07 31.65 2.78
CA GLY A 625 -27.07 31.37 4.22
C GLY A 625 -28.40 31.58 4.92
N ALA A 626 -29.46 31.96 4.20
CA ALA A 626 -30.78 32.18 4.77
C ALA A 626 -31.51 30.85 5.06
N LEU A 627 -32.14 30.76 6.24
CA LEU A 627 -33.06 29.68 6.59
C LEU A 627 -34.31 29.69 5.68
N ILE A 628 -34.74 28.52 5.23
CA ILE A 628 -35.89 28.31 4.36
C ILE A 628 -37.02 27.69 5.19
N GLY A 629 -38.04 28.51 5.50
CA GLY A 629 -39.16 28.09 6.36
C GLY A 629 -38.79 28.04 7.84
N ASP A 630 -39.69 27.47 8.64
CA ASP A 630 -39.40 27.09 10.03
C ASP A 630 -38.80 25.67 10.06
N PRO A 631 -37.84 25.33 10.94
CA PRO A 631 -37.24 23.99 10.98
C PRO A 631 -38.29 22.89 11.23
N LEU A 632 -38.24 21.81 10.45
CA LEU A 632 -39.16 20.69 10.58
C LEU A 632 -38.92 19.97 11.92
N VAL A 633 -39.89 20.04 12.85
CA VAL A 633 -39.83 19.33 14.13
C VAL A 633 -40.40 17.92 13.98
N LEU A 634 -39.59 16.92 14.35
CA LEU A 634 -39.93 15.50 14.40
C LEU A 634 -39.99 15.05 15.86
N ASN A 635 -40.92 14.13 16.16
CA ASN A 635 -41.07 13.54 17.50
C ASN A 635 -40.14 12.33 17.62
N GLY A 636 -39.38 12.25 18.72
CA GLY A 636 -38.28 11.31 18.96
C GLY A 636 -36.91 11.94 18.76
N TYR A 637 -35.87 11.35 19.36
CA TYR A 637 -34.48 11.74 19.10
C TYR A 637 -34.02 11.25 17.72
N ALA A 638 -33.16 11.99 17.03
CA ALA A 638 -32.63 11.55 15.73
C ALA A 638 -31.76 10.29 15.91
N VAL A 639 -31.86 9.36 14.97
CA VAL A 639 -31.04 8.14 14.99
C VAL A 639 -29.68 8.44 14.39
N SER A 640 -28.63 8.23 15.18
CA SER A 640 -27.22 8.26 14.77
C SER A 640 -26.51 7.01 15.29
N ASP A 641 -25.29 6.76 14.83
CA ASP A 641 -24.42 5.72 15.40
C ASP A 641 -23.68 6.28 16.62
N SER A 642 -23.70 5.55 17.73
CA SER A 642 -22.93 5.84 18.94
C SER A 642 -21.41 5.65 18.79
N GLY A 643 -20.96 4.89 17.78
CA GLY A 643 -19.56 4.58 17.53
C GLY A 643 -18.80 5.61 16.68
N SER A 644 -19.48 6.28 15.74
CA SER A 644 -18.89 7.35 14.92
C SER A 644 -19.96 8.29 14.32
N PRO A 645 -20.60 9.14 15.15
CA PRO A 645 -21.67 10.04 14.70
C PRO A 645 -21.18 11.13 13.72
N ASP A 646 -19.87 11.36 13.68
CA ASP A 646 -19.23 12.43 12.89
C ASP A 646 -19.01 12.06 11.42
N THR A 647 -19.02 10.76 11.07
CA THR A 647 -18.81 10.29 9.69
C THR A 647 -20.06 9.77 9.01
N GLU A 648 -21.02 9.24 9.76
CA GLU A 648 -22.21 8.61 9.19
C GLU A 648 -23.34 9.62 8.90
N PRO A 649 -23.91 9.63 7.67
CA PRO A 649 -25.01 10.54 7.35
C PRO A 649 -26.29 10.16 8.11
N VAL A 650 -26.85 11.12 8.86
CA VAL A 650 -28.16 11.01 9.51
C VAL A 650 -29.32 11.36 8.56
N LEU A 651 -29.02 12.09 7.47
CA LEU A 651 -29.97 12.52 6.45
C LEU A 651 -29.63 11.92 5.08
N PHE A 652 -30.60 11.26 4.46
CA PHE A 652 -30.45 10.64 3.14
C PHE A 652 -31.35 11.29 2.09
N PHE A 653 -30.85 11.42 0.86
CA PHE A 653 -31.65 11.87 -0.29
C PHE A 653 -32.13 10.70 -1.15
N SER A 654 -33.31 10.87 -1.76
CA SER A 654 -33.79 10.04 -2.87
C SER A 654 -32.81 10.04 -4.06
N PRO A 655 -32.87 9.04 -4.97
CA PRO A 655 -31.98 8.97 -6.14
C PRO A 655 -32.00 10.19 -7.05
N ASP A 656 -33.14 10.87 -7.18
CA ASP A 656 -33.31 12.09 -7.96
C ASP A 656 -32.87 13.35 -7.19
N GLY A 657 -32.88 13.31 -5.85
CA GLY A 657 -32.57 14.42 -4.95
C GLY A 657 -33.78 15.27 -4.53
N SER A 658 -35.01 14.92 -4.91
CA SER A 658 -36.21 15.72 -4.56
C SER A 658 -36.76 15.43 -3.16
N ARG A 659 -36.39 14.31 -2.53
CA ARG A 659 -36.84 13.91 -1.19
C ARG A 659 -35.64 13.74 -0.27
N ALA A 660 -35.85 14.06 1.00
CA ALA A 660 -34.89 13.82 2.06
C ALA A 660 -35.55 13.03 3.21
N PHE A 661 -34.74 12.25 3.92
CA PHE A 661 -35.15 11.24 4.88
C PHE A 661 -34.32 11.33 6.16
N VAL A 662 -34.99 11.27 7.32
CA VAL A 662 -34.35 11.17 8.66
C VAL A 662 -35.12 10.15 9.49
N SER A 663 -34.40 9.30 10.23
CA SER A 663 -34.97 8.37 11.21
C SER A 663 -34.98 8.99 12.61
N THR A 664 -36.06 8.81 13.38
CA THR A 664 -36.13 9.13 14.81
C THR A 664 -36.57 7.93 15.66
N ASN A 665 -36.03 7.82 16.87
CA ASN A 665 -36.44 6.85 17.89
C ASN A 665 -37.34 7.52 18.93
N VAL A 666 -38.43 6.84 19.30
CA VAL A 666 -39.48 7.38 20.17
C VAL A 666 -39.78 6.37 21.27
N TRP A 667 -39.52 6.75 22.52
CA TRP A 667 -39.66 5.90 23.70
C TRP A 667 -40.86 6.31 24.55
N ASP A 668 -41.72 5.36 24.88
CA ASP A 668 -42.89 5.57 25.74
C ASP A 668 -42.58 5.23 27.22
N PRO A 669 -42.55 6.21 28.15
CA PRO A 669 -42.31 6.00 29.59
C PRO A 669 -43.37 5.15 30.29
N VAL A 670 -44.55 4.95 29.68
CA VAL A 670 -45.65 4.19 30.30
C VAL A 670 -45.59 2.71 29.93
N THR A 671 -45.18 2.38 28.71
CA THR A 671 -45.09 0.99 28.22
C THR A 671 -43.66 0.47 28.07
N PHE A 672 -42.66 1.35 28.16
CA PHE A 672 -41.25 1.12 27.82
C PHE A 672 -41.00 0.69 26.36
N ALA A 673 -42.01 0.78 25.49
CA ALA A 673 -41.87 0.48 24.08
C ALA A 673 -41.09 1.58 23.35
N GLU A 674 -40.15 1.18 22.49
CA GLU A 674 -39.53 2.05 21.50
C GLU A 674 -40.15 1.82 20.12
N THR A 675 -40.35 2.89 19.36
CA THR A 675 -40.76 2.86 17.95
C THR A 675 -39.85 3.73 17.11
N THR A 676 -39.52 3.26 15.92
CA THR A 676 -38.72 4.01 14.94
C THR A 676 -39.65 4.71 13.95
N ARG A 677 -39.33 5.94 13.57
CA ARG A 677 -40.06 6.71 12.56
C ARG A 677 -39.12 7.20 11.48
N VAL A 678 -39.35 6.76 10.25
CA VAL A 678 -38.62 7.23 9.06
C VAL A 678 -39.44 8.33 8.40
N ALA A 679 -39.06 9.58 8.63
CA ALA A 679 -39.74 10.75 8.12
C ALA A 679 -39.18 11.13 6.74
N MET A 680 -40.06 11.34 5.75
CA MET A 680 -39.71 11.84 4.41
C MET A 680 -40.27 13.25 4.21
N PHE A 681 -39.44 14.17 3.72
CA PHE A 681 -39.80 15.55 3.43
C PHE A 681 -39.33 16.00 2.04
N ASP A 682 -39.90 17.09 1.52
CA ASP A 682 -39.44 17.73 0.28
C ASP A 682 -38.08 18.40 0.53
N ALA A 683 -37.10 18.08 -0.30
CA ALA A 683 -35.75 18.65 -0.20
C ALA A 683 -35.75 20.18 -0.43
N THR A 684 -36.71 20.71 -1.20
CA THR A 684 -36.69 22.11 -1.63
C THR A 684 -36.91 23.08 -0.48
N ASP A 685 -37.77 22.72 0.48
CA ASP A 685 -38.32 23.59 1.53
C ASP A 685 -38.55 22.93 2.91
N GLY A 686 -38.24 21.64 3.08
CA GLY A 686 -38.37 20.93 4.35
C GLY A 686 -39.79 20.44 4.69
N THR A 687 -40.78 20.61 3.80
CA THR A 687 -42.17 20.18 4.07
C THR A 687 -42.27 18.66 4.28
N LEU A 688 -42.78 18.21 5.43
CA LEU A 688 -43.03 16.79 5.70
C LEU A 688 -44.08 16.20 4.73
N LEU A 689 -43.74 15.08 4.10
CA LEU A 689 -44.56 14.40 3.08
C LEU A 689 -45.07 13.03 3.54
N HIS A 690 -44.25 12.27 4.26
CA HIS A 690 -44.60 10.93 4.74
C HIS A 690 -43.88 10.57 6.04
N THR A 691 -44.38 9.56 6.75
CA THR A 691 -43.67 8.95 7.89
C THR A 691 -44.01 7.47 7.95
N THR A 692 -43.04 6.61 7.66
CA THR A 692 -43.13 5.17 7.93
C THR A 692 -42.81 4.93 9.39
N VAL A 693 -43.62 4.13 10.09
CA VAL A 693 -43.42 3.77 11.50
C VAL A 693 -43.08 2.28 11.57
N LEU A 694 -42.02 1.95 12.31
CA LEU A 694 -41.54 0.59 12.54
C LEU A 694 -41.59 0.26 14.03
N GLU A 695 -41.68 -1.03 14.34
CA GLU A 695 -41.62 -1.51 15.72
C GLU A 695 -40.15 -1.56 16.18
N GLY A 696 -39.93 -1.32 17.48
CA GLY A 696 -38.60 -1.37 18.06
C GLY A 696 -37.74 -0.11 17.89
N ARG A 697 -36.58 -0.15 18.52
CA ARG A 697 -35.55 0.90 18.51
C ARG A 697 -34.61 0.71 17.31
N ALA A 698 -34.40 1.75 16.53
CA ALA A 698 -33.38 1.76 15.49
C ALA A 698 -31.98 1.59 16.08
N ARG A 699 -31.15 0.81 15.39
CA ARG A 699 -29.73 0.66 15.62
C ARG A 699 -29.02 1.05 14.32
N GLY A 700 -28.22 2.11 14.37
CA GLY A 700 -27.65 2.75 13.18
C GLY A 700 -28.68 3.52 12.33
N THR A 701 -28.15 4.35 11.43
CA THR A 701 -28.92 5.18 10.47
C THR A 701 -29.57 4.32 9.37
N LEU A 702 -30.30 4.96 8.44
CA LEU A 702 -30.74 4.30 7.20
C LEU A 702 -29.52 3.83 6.40
N GLN A 703 -29.62 2.68 5.73
CA GLN A 703 -28.52 2.14 4.92
C GLN A 703 -29.01 1.85 3.50
N ARG A 704 -28.14 1.98 2.49
CA ARG A 704 -28.48 1.72 1.08
C ARG A 704 -27.31 1.17 0.30
N SER A 705 -27.61 0.47 -0.80
CA SER A 705 -26.62 0.21 -1.83
C SER A 705 -26.29 1.48 -2.62
N THR A 706 -25.06 1.59 -3.09
CA THR A 706 -24.65 2.56 -4.11
C THR A 706 -25.07 2.13 -5.52
N ALA A 707 -25.26 0.82 -5.75
CA ALA A 707 -25.68 0.25 -7.03
C ALA A 707 -27.20 0.31 -7.23
N ASP A 708 -27.99 0.09 -6.17
CA ASP A 708 -29.42 0.42 -6.13
C ASP A 708 -29.73 1.40 -4.98
N PRO A 709 -29.69 2.72 -5.24
CA PRO A 709 -30.07 3.73 -4.26
C PRO A 709 -31.60 3.93 -4.15
N THR A 710 -32.43 3.18 -4.89
CA THR A 710 -33.90 3.31 -4.84
C THR A 710 -34.52 2.69 -3.58
N ARG A 711 -33.70 2.02 -2.76
CA ARG A 711 -34.12 1.30 -1.56
C ARG A 711 -33.28 1.74 -0.36
N PHE A 712 -33.93 1.99 0.76
CA PHE A 712 -33.29 2.08 2.08
C PHE A 712 -33.61 0.85 2.90
N VAL A 713 -32.69 0.47 3.79
CA VAL A 713 -32.89 -0.54 4.84
C VAL A 713 -32.72 0.17 6.19
N GLN A 714 -33.69 0.00 7.09
CA GLN A 714 -33.57 0.37 8.49
C GLN A 714 -33.52 -0.90 9.34
N VAL A 715 -32.52 -1.00 10.22
CA VAL A 715 -32.46 -2.04 11.25
C VAL A 715 -33.13 -1.52 12.52
N THR A 716 -33.97 -2.33 13.16
CA THR A 716 -34.56 -2.06 14.48
C THR A 716 -34.54 -3.30 15.37
N VAL A 717 -34.38 -3.12 16.68
CA VAL A 717 -34.49 -4.19 17.69
C VAL A 717 -35.89 -4.11 18.30
N THR A 718 -36.71 -5.13 18.06
CA THR A 718 -38.15 -5.14 18.42
C THR A 718 -38.42 -5.71 19.81
N ASP A 719 -37.50 -6.50 20.35
CA ASP A 719 -37.58 -7.05 21.71
C ASP A 719 -36.16 -7.19 22.29
N PHE A 720 -35.99 -6.84 23.57
CA PHE A 720 -34.69 -6.88 24.24
C PHE A 720 -34.39 -8.31 24.71
N GLY A 721 -33.47 -8.96 24.00
CA GLY A 721 -33.07 -10.33 24.28
C GLY A 721 -32.63 -10.55 25.72
N THR A 722 -33.06 -11.67 26.30
CA THR A 722 -32.59 -12.09 27.62
C THR A 722 -31.27 -12.84 27.50
N ARG A 723 -30.66 -13.19 28.65
CA ARG A 723 -29.48 -14.07 28.72
C ARG A 723 -29.73 -15.49 28.18
N ILE A 724 -30.98 -15.88 27.92
CA ILE A 724 -31.41 -17.23 27.50
C ILE A 724 -32.05 -17.20 26.10
N GLU A 725 -32.85 -16.18 25.82
CA GLU A 725 -33.59 -16.02 24.57
C GLU A 725 -33.03 -14.84 23.76
N PRO A 726 -32.60 -15.05 22.50
CA PRO A 726 -32.04 -13.98 21.68
C PRO A 726 -33.10 -12.91 21.37
N ALA A 727 -32.66 -11.67 21.25
CA ALA A 727 -33.48 -10.56 20.76
C ALA A 727 -34.06 -10.86 19.38
N THR A 728 -35.13 -10.14 19.01
CA THR A 728 -35.61 -10.08 17.64
C THR A 728 -35.16 -8.78 16.99
N THR A 729 -34.45 -8.89 15.87
CA THR A 729 -34.03 -7.76 15.04
C THR A 729 -34.87 -7.76 13.76
N GLN A 730 -35.52 -6.64 13.46
CA GLN A 730 -36.28 -6.39 12.23
C GLN A 730 -35.42 -5.61 11.24
N LEU A 731 -35.55 -5.94 9.95
CA LEU A 731 -34.94 -5.20 8.85
C LEU A 731 -36.06 -4.75 7.90
N ALA A 732 -36.34 -3.46 7.92
CA ALA A 732 -37.41 -2.83 7.15
C ALA A 732 -36.83 -2.24 5.85
N THR A 733 -37.35 -2.68 4.70
CA THR A 733 -36.97 -2.15 3.38
C THR A 733 -37.98 -1.10 2.94
N ILE A 734 -37.50 0.09 2.60
CA ILE A 734 -38.31 1.30 2.34
C ILE A 734 -38.01 1.83 0.94
N ASN A 735 -39.05 2.26 0.22
CA ASN A 735 -38.92 2.89 -1.10
C ASN A 735 -38.36 4.31 -0.97
N ALA A 736 -37.23 4.60 -1.63
CA ALA A 736 -36.59 5.92 -1.59
C ALA A 736 -37.31 7.00 -2.43
N GLU A 737 -38.34 6.64 -3.22
CA GLU A 737 -39.13 7.60 -4.03
C GLU A 737 -40.35 8.17 -3.29
N ASP A 738 -41.05 7.34 -2.51
CA ASP A 738 -42.31 7.71 -1.81
C ASP A 738 -42.30 7.47 -0.29
N GLY A 739 -41.22 6.88 0.26
CA GLY A 739 -41.04 6.59 1.67
C GLY A 739 -41.88 5.44 2.22
N THR A 740 -42.57 4.69 1.38
CA THR A 740 -43.42 3.57 1.81
C THR A 740 -42.61 2.32 2.18
N LEU A 741 -43.10 1.58 3.17
CA LEU A 741 -42.57 0.28 3.55
C LEU A 741 -42.89 -0.77 2.47
N ILE A 742 -41.83 -1.40 1.92
CA ILE A 742 -41.93 -2.47 0.91
C ILE A 742 -42.13 -3.82 1.59
N GLY A 743 -41.37 -4.10 2.66
CA GLY A 743 -41.42 -5.34 3.41
C GLY A 743 -40.49 -5.34 4.61
N THR A 744 -40.70 -6.29 5.52
CA THR A 744 -39.90 -6.49 6.74
C THR A 744 -39.42 -7.93 6.86
N ALA A 745 -38.11 -8.11 6.99
CA ALA A 745 -37.49 -9.35 7.42
C ALA A 745 -37.26 -9.33 8.95
N HIS A 746 -37.16 -10.51 9.57
CA HIS A 746 -36.84 -10.64 11.00
C HIS A 746 -35.77 -11.70 11.20
N THR A 747 -34.85 -11.45 12.14
CA THR A 747 -33.78 -12.37 12.52
C THR A 747 -33.57 -12.34 14.05
N ARG A 748 -32.65 -13.18 14.54
CA ARG A 748 -32.35 -13.36 15.96
C ARG A 748 -31.03 -12.71 16.36
N GLY A 749 -30.92 -12.36 17.64
CA GLY A 749 -29.75 -11.68 18.18
C GLY A 749 -29.82 -10.16 17.99
N ILE A 750 -28.82 -9.47 18.54
CA ILE A 750 -28.65 -8.02 18.47
C ILE A 750 -27.39 -7.73 17.65
N ASP A 751 -27.34 -6.55 17.05
CA ASP A 751 -26.19 -5.94 16.39
C ASP A 751 -25.27 -5.18 17.37
N ASP A 752 -25.21 -5.58 18.65
CA ASP A 752 -24.50 -4.86 19.75
C ASP A 752 -22.98 -4.66 19.54
N ASN A 753 -22.39 -5.17 18.46
CA ASN A 753 -21.01 -4.91 18.04
C ASN A 753 -20.89 -3.83 16.94
N GLY A 754 -22.00 -3.22 16.49
CA GLY A 754 -21.99 -2.20 15.43
C GLY A 754 -21.74 -2.75 14.02
N PHE A 755 -22.23 -3.95 13.70
CA PHE A 755 -22.05 -4.54 12.37
C PHE A 755 -23.02 -3.93 11.34
N PRO A 756 -22.57 -3.21 10.30
CA PRO A 756 -23.44 -2.59 9.32
C PRO A 756 -24.09 -3.61 8.38
N VAL A 757 -25.22 -3.24 7.77
CA VAL A 757 -25.88 -3.99 6.70
C VAL A 757 -25.03 -3.88 5.45
N GLN A 758 -24.49 -5.00 4.99
CA GLN A 758 -23.59 -5.05 3.86
C GLN A 758 -24.36 -5.46 2.60
N PHE A 759 -24.23 -4.66 1.54
CA PHE A 759 -24.93 -4.87 0.28
C PHE A 759 -24.01 -5.58 -0.72
N ASN A 760 -24.56 -6.52 -1.50
CA ASN A 760 -23.79 -7.11 -2.60
C ASN A 760 -23.51 -6.05 -3.70
N PRO A 761 -22.50 -6.24 -4.58
CA PRO A 761 -22.13 -5.27 -5.62
C PRO A 761 -23.24 -4.84 -6.59
N THR A 762 -24.36 -5.57 -6.67
CA THR A 762 -25.53 -5.22 -7.50
C THR A 762 -26.65 -4.52 -6.71
N GLY A 763 -26.54 -4.39 -5.39
CA GLY A 763 -27.57 -3.83 -4.51
C GLY A 763 -28.81 -4.69 -4.32
N THR A 764 -28.89 -5.84 -5.01
CA THR A 764 -30.04 -6.75 -5.00
C THR A 764 -30.16 -7.56 -3.71
N ARG A 765 -29.08 -7.64 -2.92
CA ARG A 765 -29.04 -8.36 -1.65
C ARG A 765 -28.44 -7.50 -0.55
N ALA A 766 -29.08 -7.54 0.60
CA ALA A 766 -28.59 -6.98 1.86
C ALA A 766 -28.27 -8.14 2.81
N TYR A 767 -27.25 -7.97 3.64
CA TYR A 767 -26.72 -8.99 4.54
C TYR A 767 -26.50 -8.39 5.93
N LEU A 768 -27.01 -9.05 6.97
CA LEU A 768 -26.76 -8.68 8.37
C LEU A 768 -26.20 -9.87 9.15
N LEU A 769 -25.20 -9.60 9.98
CA LEU A 769 -24.67 -10.47 11.02
C LEU A 769 -25.16 -9.97 12.38
N THR A 770 -25.88 -10.80 13.13
CA THR A 770 -26.32 -10.50 14.51
C THR A 770 -25.77 -11.54 15.50
N VAL A 771 -25.63 -11.14 16.77
CA VAL A 771 -24.97 -11.91 17.83
C VAL A 771 -25.93 -12.15 19.00
N HIS A 772 -25.80 -13.27 19.68
CA HIS A 772 -26.41 -13.51 20.99
C HIS A 772 -25.39 -14.13 21.95
N ARG A 773 -25.11 -13.45 23.06
CA ARG A 773 -24.17 -13.85 24.10
C ARG A 773 -24.89 -14.63 25.21
N ARG A 774 -24.53 -15.90 25.44
CA ARG A 774 -25.07 -16.71 26.55
C ARG A 774 -24.10 -16.72 27.73
N GLY A 775 -24.36 -15.88 28.73
CA GLY A 775 -23.48 -15.79 29.90
C GLY A 775 -23.50 -17.04 30.80
N ASP A 776 -22.31 -17.50 31.16
CA ASP A 776 -21.87 -18.17 32.39
C ASP A 776 -22.91 -18.98 33.22
N GLN A 777 -23.51 -20.07 32.71
CA GLN A 777 -23.94 -21.20 33.58
C GLN A 777 -24.12 -22.55 32.85
N HIS A 778 -23.26 -23.49 33.23
CA HIS A 778 -23.52 -24.92 33.51
C HIS A 778 -23.96 -25.96 32.46
N GLU A 779 -24.42 -25.63 31.25
CA GLU A 779 -24.51 -26.64 30.15
C GLU A 779 -23.84 -26.18 28.83
N GLY A 780 -22.91 -25.24 28.94
CA GLY A 780 -21.98 -24.81 27.89
C GLY A 780 -20.80 -24.05 28.50
N PRO A 781 -19.70 -23.85 27.76
CA PRO A 781 -18.60 -23.02 28.24
C PRO A 781 -19.06 -21.54 28.30
N ALA A 782 -18.42 -20.75 29.16
CA ALA A 782 -18.82 -19.36 29.46
C ALA A 782 -18.78 -18.41 28.24
N ASP A 783 -18.03 -18.77 27.19
CA ASP A 783 -17.81 -18.00 25.97
C ASP A 783 -18.74 -18.40 24.80
N ALA A 784 -19.92 -18.98 25.10
CA ALA A 784 -20.86 -19.46 24.10
C ALA A 784 -21.67 -18.32 23.42
N GLU A 785 -21.09 -17.73 22.37
CA GLU A 785 -21.82 -16.89 21.42
C GLU A 785 -22.57 -17.73 20.38
N SER A 786 -23.73 -17.23 19.94
CA SER A 786 -24.43 -17.65 18.72
C SER A 786 -24.41 -16.52 17.69
N LEU A 787 -23.96 -16.80 16.47
CA LEU A 787 -24.06 -15.88 15.33
C LEU A 787 -25.26 -16.25 14.46
N TYR A 788 -25.96 -15.23 13.96
CA TYR A 788 -27.08 -15.38 13.02
C TYR A 788 -26.77 -14.62 11.73
N LEU A 789 -26.73 -15.34 10.63
CA LEU A 789 -26.39 -14.84 9.29
C LEU A 789 -27.68 -14.65 8.49
N THR A 790 -27.96 -13.43 8.05
CA THR A 790 -29.27 -13.06 7.49
C THR A 790 -29.11 -12.44 6.10
N VAL A 791 -29.67 -13.08 5.07
CA VAL A 791 -29.70 -12.56 3.69
C VAL A 791 -31.11 -12.06 3.36
N ILE A 792 -31.21 -10.89 2.73
CA ILE A 792 -32.48 -10.21 2.38
C ILE A 792 -32.49 -9.82 0.90
N ASP A 793 -33.64 -10.01 0.26
CA ASP A 793 -33.94 -9.51 -1.08
C ASP A 793 -34.41 -8.04 -0.99
N THR A 794 -33.62 -7.11 -1.50
CA THR A 794 -33.88 -5.65 -1.36
C THR A 794 -35.02 -5.15 -2.25
N ALA A 795 -35.50 -5.96 -3.19
CA ALA A 795 -36.65 -5.63 -4.02
C ALA A 795 -37.99 -5.95 -3.32
N THR A 796 -37.99 -6.88 -2.36
CA THR A 796 -39.18 -7.34 -1.62
C THR A 796 -39.13 -7.08 -0.12
N GLY A 797 -37.95 -6.80 0.44
CA GLY A 797 -37.76 -6.65 1.88
C GLY A 797 -38.04 -7.93 2.67
N GLN A 798 -37.75 -9.10 2.10
CA GLN A 798 -38.01 -10.40 2.70
C GLN A 798 -36.73 -11.24 2.81
N LEU A 799 -36.74 -12.19 3.74
CA LEU A 799 -35.66 -13.16 3.91
C LEU A 799 -35.43 -13.97 2.63
N VAL A 800 -34.15 -14.20 2.33
CA VAL A 800 -33.71 -15.13 1.30
C VAL A 800 -33.13 -16.34 2.04
N GLY A 801 -33.88 -17.44 2.05
CA GLY A 801 -33.58 -18.61 2.87
C GLY A 801 -33.97 -18.44 4.35
N GLU A 802 -33.63 -19.44 5.16
CA GLU A 802 -33.67 -19.35 6.63
C GLU A 802 -32.34 -18.78 7.14
N PRO A 803 -32.31 -17.94 8.20
CA PRO A 803 -31.07 -17.43 8.76
C PRO A 803 -30.14 -18.56 9.23
N ILE A 804 -28.84 -18.47 8.91
CA ILE A 804 -27.85 -19.47 9.30
C ILE A 804 -27.47 -19.23 10.77
N GLU A 805 -27.85 -20.15 11.66
CA GLU A 805 -27.41 -20.16 13.06
C GLU A 805 -26.08 -20.92 13.21
N LEU A 806 -25.05 -20.23 13.71
CA LEU A 806 -23.76 -20.82 14.07
C LEU A 806 -23.62 -20.79 15.59
N ARG A 807 -23.35 -21.95 16.20
CA ARG A 807 -23.26 -22.09 17.67
C ARG A 807 -21.80 -22.26 18.09
N VAL A 808 -21.37 -21.49 19.10
CA VAL A 808 -19.98 -21.45 19.59
C VAL A 808 -19.00 -20.95 18.52
N ALA A 809 -19.47 -19.98 17.73
CA ALA A 809 -18.68 -19.25 16.75
C ALA A 809 -18.54 -17.78 17.17
N LYS A 810 -17.36 -17.19 17.00
CA LYS A 810 -17.13 -15.73 17.12
C LYS A 810 -16.56 -15.17 15.81
N THR A 811 -16.65 -13.85 15.63
CA THR A 811 -15.90 -13.14 14.57
C THR A 811 -14.42 -13.06 14.90
N VAL A 812 -13.56 -12.94 13.88
CA VAL A 812 -12.13 -12.62 14.08
C VAL A 812 -12.02 -11.20 14.62
N GLU A 813 -11.23 -10.97 15.67
CA GLU A 813 -11.13 -9.66 16.35
C GLU A 813 -10.58 -8.55 15.43
N ASP A 814 -9.66 -8.87 14.51
CA ASP A 814 -9.16 -7.95 13.48
C ASP A 814 -10.09 -7.79 12.25
N GLY A 815 -11.22 -8.52 12.21
CA GLY A 815 -12.12 -8.61 11.06
C GLY A 815 -13.56 -8.29 11.46
N ASN A 816 -13.85 -6.99 11.63
CA ASN A 816 -15.06 -6.45 12.26
C ASN A 816 -16.38 -6.73 11.49
N GLY A 817 -16.86 -7.98 11.53
CA GLY A 817 -18.11 -8.42 10.90
C GLY A 817 -18.14 -8.30 9.38
N SER A 818 -17.00 -8.06 8.73
CA SER A 818 -16.90 -7.75 7.31
C SER A 818 -17.12 -8.98 6.43
N VAL A 819 -18.02 -8.84 5.46
CA VAL A 819 -18.37 -9.81 4.44
C VAL A 819 -17.68 -9.42 3.14
N GLN A 820 -16.90 -10.34 2.58
CA GLN A 820 -16.41 -10.20 1.21
C GLN A 820 -17.47 -10.78 0.26
N PHE A 821 -17.78 -10.10 -0.84
CA PHE A 821 -18.70 -10.60 -1.86
C PHE A 821 -17.94 -10.94 -3.14
N SER A 822 -18.40 -11.96 -3.87
CA SER A 822 -17.97 -12.11 -5.27
C SER A 822 -18.37 -10.86 -6.06
N ALA A 823 -17.59 -10.45 -7.07
CA ALA A 823 -17.91 -9.20 -7.79
C ALA A 823 -19.24 -9.28 -8.59
N ASP A 824 -19.70 -10.49 -8.93
CA ASP A 824 -21.04 -10.71 -9.50
C ASP A 824 -22.17 -10.64 -8.45
N GLY A 825 -21.82 -10.57 -7.16
CA GLY A 825 -22.72 -10.50 -6.02
C GLY A 825 -23.49 -11.78 -5.70
N THR A 826 -23.13 -12.92 -6.30
CA THR A 826 -23.80 -14.22 -6.10
C THR A 826 -23.31 -14.99 -4.88
N ARG A 827 -22.11 -14.68 -4.36
CA ARG A 827 -21.55 -15.27 -3.13
C ARG A 827 -21.24 -14.21 -2.08
N ALA A 828 -21.39 -14.62 -0.83
CA ALA A 828 -20.86 -13.95 0.34
C ALA A 828 -19.86 -14.87 1.05
N PHE A 829 -18.76 -14.29 1.51
CA PHE A 829 -17.64 -14.95 2.16
C PHE A 829 -17.48 -14.36 3.56
N GLN A 830 -17.72 -15.18 4.59
CA GLN A 830 -17.69 -14.77 5.99
C GLN A 830 -16.63 -15.59 6.75
N LEU A 831 -15.68 -14.89 7.35
CA LEU A 831 -14.74 -15.48 8.29
C LEU A 831 -15.39 -15.63 9.67
N VAL A 832 -15.25 -16.82 10.26
CA VAL A 832 -15.65 -17.13 11.64
C VAL A 832 -14.55 -17.95 12.33
N GLN A 833 -14.52 -17.89 13.66
CA GLN A 833 -13.73 -18.78 14.50
C GLN A 833 -14.66 -19.68 15.30
N GLU A 834 -14.50 -20.99 15.15
CA GLU A 834 -15.25 -22.01 15.89
C GLU A 834 -14.30 -22.73 16.85
N LYS A 835 -14.72 -22.85 18.11
CA LYS A 835 -13.97 -23.55 19.16
C LYS A 835 -13.84 -25.03 18.80
N THR A 836 -12.62 -25.54 18.83
CA THR A 836 -12.32 -26.93 18.41
C THR A 836 -12.98 -27.96 19.33
N PRO A 837 -13.18 -29.22 18.90
CA PRO A 837 -13.82 -30.26 19.72
C PRO A 837 -13.09 -30.60 21.04
N SER A 838 -11.84 -30.15 21.24
CA SER A 838 -11.12 -30.25 22.52
C SER A 838 -11.58 -29.21 23.55
N GLY A 839 -12.25 -28.13 23.11
CA GLY A 839 -12.63 -26.99 23.95
C GLY A 839 -11.48 -26.05 24.31
N VAL A 840 -10.26 -26.26 23.77
CA VAL A 840 -9.05 -25.48 24.09
C VAL A 840 -8.70 -24.49 22.98
N ASP A 841 -8.62 -24.97 21.74
CA ASP A 841 -8.15 -24.18 20.59
C ASP A 841 -9.29 -23.62 19.75
N TRP A 842 -8.99 -22.67 18.86
CA TRP A 842 -9.94 -22.10 17.88
C TRP A 842 -9.54 -22.46 16.45
N SER A 843 -10.50 -22.95 15.67
CA SER A 843 -10.36 -23.17 14.22
C SER A 843 -10.92 -21.98 13.46
N THR A 844 -10.19 -21.44 12.47
CA THR A 844 -10.71 -20.37 11.61
C THR A 844 -11.29 -20.97 10.34
N ARG A 845 -12.49 -20.52 9.94
CA ARG A 845 -13.27 -21.08 8.85
C ARG A 845 -13.80 -19.95 7.96
N MET A 846 -13.72 -20.13 6.65
CA MET A 846 -14.39 -19.29 5.67
C MET A 846 -15.69 -19.97 5.25
N LEU A 847 -16.81 -19.35 5.59
CA LEU A 847 -18.15 -19.75 5.16
C LEU A 847 -18.41 -19.19 3.75
N VAL A 848 -19.02 -19.99 2.89
CA VAL A 848 -19.43 -19.56 1.54
C VAL A 848 -20.94 -19.68 1.41
N ILE A 849 -21.61 -18.54 1.24
CA ILE A 849 -23.08 -18.44 1.22
C ILE A 849 -23.54 -18.07 -0.20
N ASP A 850 -24.57 -18.75 -0.70
CA ASP A 850 -25.27 -18.38 -1.93
C ASP A 850 -26.24 -17.23 -1.65
N THR A 851 -26.02 -16.05 -2.23
CA THR A 851 -26.87 -14.87 -1.97
C THR A 851 -28.24 -14.95 -2.67
N GLY A 852 -28.42 -15.89 -3.60
CA GLY A 852 -29.69 -16.13 -4.29
C GLY A 852 -30.71 -16.93 -3.48
N SER A 853 -30.24 -17.77 -2.55
CA SER A 853 -31.02 -18.72 -1.76
C SER A 853 -30.75 -18.66 -0.24
N GLY A 854 -29.72 -17.92 0.19
CA GLY A 854 -29.32 -17.75 1.59
C GLY A 854 -28.61 -18.95 2.19
N ALA A 855 -28.44 -20.03 1.44
CA ALA A 855 -27.88 -21.27 1.93
C ALA A 855 -26.36 -21.20 2.06
N LEU A 856 -25.83 -21.73 3.17
CA LEU A 856 -24.42 -22.10 3.30
C LEU A 856 -24.12 -23.22 2.28
N LEU A 857 -23.33 -22.90 1.25
CA LEU A 857 -22.89 -23.87 0.24
C LEU A 857 -21.74 -24.73 0.74
N ASN A 858 -20.80 -24.12 1.46
CA ASN A 858 -19.51 -24.72 1.78
C ASN A 858 -18.87 -24.04 3.00
N THR A 859 -18.04 -24.80 3.73
CA THR A 859 -17.22 -24.29 4.83
C THR A 859 -15.77 -24.70 4.57
N VAL A 860 -14.90 -23.73 4.34
CA VAL A 860 -13.48 -23.92 4.04
C VAL A 860 -12.67 -23.71 5.31
N GLU A 861 -12.10 -24.78 5.86
CA GLU A 861 -11.25 -24.75 7.05
C GLU A 861 -9.84 -24.21 6.72
N LEU A 862 -9.37 -23.22 7.48
CA LEU A 862 -8.08 -22.55 7.25
C LEU A 862 -6.99 -23.18 8.14
N PRO A 863 -5.84 -23.62 7.57
CA PRO A 863 -4.76 -24.25 8.32
C PRO A 863 -3.88 -23.19 9.02
N GLY A 864 -4.42 -22.61 10.10
CA GLY A 864 -3.82 -21.54 10.87
C GLY A 864 -4.38 -20.15 10.54
N PRO A 865 -3.85 -19.10 11.18
CA PRO A 865 -4.32 -17.72 10.99
C PRO A 865 -4.05 -17.21 9.57
N LEU A 866 -4.88 -16.26 9.15
CA LEU A 866 -4.69 -15.49 7.93
C LEU A 866 -3.48 -14.54 8.05
N VAL A 867 -2.93 -14.18 6.89
CA VAL A 867 -1.82 -13.24 6.74
C VAL A 867 -2.27 -12.14 5.78
N GLY A 868 -2.74 -11.04 6.36
CA GLY A 868 -3.47 -10.00 5.63
C GLY A 868 -4.93 -10.39 5.35
N HIS A 869 -5.58 -9.62 4.48
CA HIS A 869 -7.00 -9.78 4.15
C HIS A 869 -7.23 -10.77 2.99
N GLY A 870 -8.49 -11.14 2.77
CA GLY A 870 -8.89 -11.87 1.57
C GLY A 870 -8.91 -10.95 0.35
N GLN A 871 -8.31 -11.38 -0.75
CA GLN A 871 -8.18 -10.57 -1.97
C GLN A 871 -9.03 -11.17 -3.09
N ASP A 872 -9.92 -10.38 -3.70
CA ASP A 872 -10.63 -10.77 -4.92
C ASP A 872 -9.70 -10.67 -6.14
N SER A 873 -9.94 -11.46 -7.19
CA SER A 873 -9.40 -11.16 -8.53
C SER A 873 -10.22 -10.08 -9.24
N ASP A 874 -9.61 -9.29 -10.11
CA ASP A 874 -10.27 -8.15 -10.80
C ASP A 874 -11.30 -8.56 -11.88
N ASP A 875 -11.28 -9.81 -12.34
CA ASP A 875 -12.43 -10.39 -13.07
C ASP A 875 -13.60 -10.77 -12.16
N GLY A 876 -13.40 -10.67 -10.84
CA GLY A 876 -14.35 -11.05 -9.82
C GLY A 876 -14.53 -12.55 -9.65
N HIS A 877 -13.74 -13.39 -10.33
CA HIS A 877 -13.96 -14.85 -10.42
C HIS A 877 -13.29 -15.67 -9.31
N ARG A 878 -12.44 -15.10 -8.46
CA ARG A 878 -11.73 -15.79 -7.36
C ARG A 878 -11.60 -14.95 -6.10
N VAL A 879 -11.47 -15.65 -4.98
CA VAL A 879 -10.96 -15.10 -3.71
C VAL A 879 -9.67 -15.83 -3.33
N TYR A 880 -8.62 -15.07 -2.99
CA TYR A 880 -7.34 -15.56 -2.49
C TYR A 880 -7.27 -15.34 -0.96
N LEU A 881 -6.94 -16.40 -0.23
CA LEU A 881 -6.75 -16.38 1.22
C LEU A 881 -5.35 -16.92 1.56
N THR A 882 -4.49 -16.07 2.11
CA THR A 882 -3.14 -16.46 2.52
C THR A 882 -3.13 -16.78 4.01
N THR A 883 -2.65 -17.97 4.39
CA THR A 883 -2.35 -18.34 5.78
C THR A 883 -0.84 -18.49 5.97
N ALA A 884 -0.40 -18.65 7.22
CA ALA A 884 1.01 -18.91 7.55
C ALA A 884 1.63 -20.15 6.85
N THR A 885 0.82 -21.04 6.26
CA THR A 885 1.29 -22.29 5.60
C THR A 885 0.74 -22.54 4.19
N LYS A 886 -0.33 -21.85 3.76
CA LYS A 886 -0.99 -22.08 2.47
C LYS A 886 -1.44 -20.79 1.80
N LEU A 887 -1.47 -20.82 0.46
CA LEU A 887 -2.38 -20.00 -0.32
C LEU A 887 -3.60 -20.85 -0.70
N MET A 888 -4.78 -20.40 -0.31
CA MET A 888 -6.07 -21.02 -0.64
C MET A 888 -6.78 -20.15 -1.68
N VAL A 889 -7.39 -20.80 -2.68
CA VAL A 889 -8.09 -20.11 -3.77
C VAL A 889 -9.49 -20.69 -3.89
N ILE A 890 -10.49 -19.83 -3.78
CA ILE A 890 -11.91 -20.16 -3.89
C ILE A 890 -12.42 -19.62 -5.23
N ASP A 891 -13.16 -20.42 -5.97
CA ASP A 891 -13.89 -19.99 -7.17
C ASP A 891 -15.13 -19.22 -6.73
N SER A 892 -15.22 -17.95 -7.13
CA SER A 892 -16.21 -17.03 -6.57
C SER A 892 -17.62 -17.25 -7.13
N VAL A 893 -17.78 -18.04 -8.19
CA VAL A 893 -19.06 -18.29 -8.86
C VAL A 893 -19.69 -19.58 -8.34
N THR A 894 -18.89 -20.58 -8.02
CA THR A 894 -19.32 -21.88 -7.48
C THR A 894 -19.21 -21.97 -5.96
N GLY A 895 -18.35 -21.17 -5.33
CA GLY A 895 -18.00 -21.30 -3.92
C GLY A 895 -17.10 -22.51 -3.59
N ALA A 896 -16.55 -23.16 -4.62
CA ALA A 896 -15.69 -24.32 -4.46
C ALA A 896 -14.24 -23.92 -4.16
N LEU A 897 -13.56 -24.69 -3.30
CA LEU A 897 -12.12 -24.59 -3.10
C LEU A 897 -11.40 -25.14 -4.36
N VAL A 898 -10.71 -24.26 -5.09
CA VAL A 898 -9.95 -24.58 -6.32
C VAL A 898 -8.60 -25.19 -5.98
N SER A 899 -7.89 -24.58 -5.03
CA SER A 899 -6.59 -25.07 -4.55
C SER A 899 -6.35 -24.68 -3.09
N ALA A 900 -5.52 -25.47 -2.42
CA ALA A 900 -4.94 -25.21 -1.11
C ALA A 900 -3.44 -25.47 -1.19
N THR A 901 -2.74 -24.59 -1.91
CA THR A 901 -1.32 -24.70 -2.26
C THR A 901 -0.45 -24.49 -1.03
N THR A 902 0.34 -25.51 -0.63
CA THR A 902 1.31 -25.37 0.46
C THR A 902 2.46 -24.45 0.05
N LEU A 903 2.81 -23.51 0.93
CA LEU A 903 3.88 -22.54 0.69
C LEU A 903 5.24 -23.11 1.15
N PRO A 904 6.35 -22.88 0.42
CA PRO A 904 7.70 -23.36 0.79
C PRO A 904 8.39 -22.46 1.84
N GLY A 905 7.61 -21.70 2.61
CA GLY A 905 8.05 -20.67 3.54
C GLY A 905 6.86 -19.90 4.09
N THR A 906 7.08 -19.11 5.14
CA THR A 906 6.05 -18.32 5.82
C THR A 906 5.83 -16.98 5.09
N PRO A 907 4.62 -16.68 4.58
CA PRO A 907 4.24 -15.33 4.19
C PRO A 907 4.05 -14.45 5.43
N VAL A 908 4.30 -13.15 5.30
CA VAL A 908 4.06 -12.15 6.38
C VAL A 908 3.27 -10.94 5.89
N ALA A 909 2.86 -10.96 4.62
CA ALA A 909 2.07 -9.94 3.98
C ALA A 909 1.30 -10.56 2.81
N GLU A 910 0.40 -9.79 2.23
CA GLU A 910 -0.48 -10.22 1.15
C GLU A 910 0.27 -10.50 -0.17
N MET A 911 -0.46 -11.09 -1.12
CA MET A 911 -0.02 -11.24 -2.51
C MET A 911 -0.21 -9.91 -3.27
N THR A 912 0.59 -9.70 -4.31
CA THR A 912 0.53 -8.52 -5.18
C THR A 912 0.33 -8.96 -6.62
N PHE A 913 -0.65 -8.41 -7.34
CA PHE A 913 -0.90 -8.72 -8.76
C PHE A 913 -1.26 -7.44 -9.52
N ALA A 914 -1.09 -7.47 -10.84
CA ALA A 914 -1.29 -6.31 -11.72
C ALA A 914 -2.77 -6.05 -12.11
N GLY A 915 -3.70 -6.45 -11.26
CA GLY A 915 -5.13 -6.12 -11.42
C GLY A 915 -5.83 -6.72 -12.65
N ASN A 916 -5.38 -7.86 -13.18
CA ASN A 916 -5.91 -8.43 -14.43
C ASN A 916 -5.98 -9.97 -14.41
N ALA A 917 -7.02 -10.52 -15.02
CA ALA A 917 -7.26 -11.96 -15.07
C ALA A 917 -6.21 -12.70 -15.93
N GLY A 918 -5.55 -13.69 -15.34
CA GLY A 918 -4.49 -14.45 -16.00
C GLY A 918 -3.09 -13.85 -15.86
N GLU A 919 -2.96 -12.61 -15.41
CA GLU A 919 -1.68 -12.10 -14.92
C GLU A 919 -1.26 -12.87 -13.65
N PRO A 920 0.06 -13.04 -13.41
CA PRO A 920 0.55 -13.70 -12.21
C PRO A 920 0.34 -12.84 -10.95
N GLY A 921 0.16 -13.53 -9.82
CA GLY A 921 0.32 -12.96 -8.49
C GLY A 921 1.71 -13.23 -7.94
N TYR A 922 2.20 -12.33 -7.11
CA TYR A 922 3.52 -12.35 -6.51
C TYR A 922 3.40 -12.38 -4.99
N LEU A 923 3.80 -13.48 -4.36
CA LEU A 923 3.79 -13.64 -2.91
C LEU A 923 5.22 -13.83 -2.40
N ALA A 924 5.68 -12.95 -1.51
CA ALA A 924 6.99 -13.09 -0.89
C ALA A 924 6.90 -13.93 0.40
N VAL A 925 7.69 -14.99 0.49
CA VAL A 925 7.75 -15.88 1.67
C VAL A 925 9.17 -15.98 2.21
N THR A 926 9.28 -15.96 3.55
CA THR A 926 10.52 -16.16 4.29
C THR A 926 10.70 -17.65 4.61
N ARG A 927 11.91 -18.19 4.44
CA ARG A 927 12.25 -19.57 4.79
C ARG A 927 13.67 -19.68 5.32
N THR A 928 13.97 -20.77 6.02
CA THR A 928 15.32 -21.07 6.50
C THR A 928 15.91 -22.24 5.71
N VAL A 929 16.99 -21.98 4.96
CA VAL A 929 17.68 -22.99 4.13
C VAL A 929 19.13 -23.09 4.58
N ALA A 930 19.59 -24.29 4.93
CA ALA A 930 20.94 -24.56 5.42
C ALA A 930 21.39 -23.62 6.57
N GLY A 931 20.47 -23.30 7.49
CA GLY A 931 20.71 -22.40 8.62
C GLY A 931 20.71 -20.90 8.29
N ARG A 932 20.36 -20.49 7.06
CA ARG A 932 20.25 -19.10 6.65
C ARG A 932 18.80 -18.71 6.37
N THR A 933 18.38 -17.58 6.90
CA THR A 933 17.08 -16.97 6.58
C THR A 933 17.16 -16.29 5.22
N GLU A 934 16.28 -16.70 4.30
CA GLU A 934 16.14 -16.12 2.97
C GLU A 934 14.67 -15.88 2.61
N THR A 935 14.45 -14.92 1.73
CA THR A 935 13.14 -14.60 1.15
C THR A 935 13.10 -15.02 -0.31
N VAL A 936 12.03 -15.66 -0.76
CA VAL A 936 11.76 -15.90 -2.20
C VAL A 936 10.45 -15.26 -2.61
N VAL A 937 10.35 -14.83 -3.87
CA VAL A 937 9.07 -14.48 -4.51
C VAL A 937 8.53 -15.73 -5.20
N LEU A 938 7.27 -16.06 -4.91
CA LEU A 938 6.50 -17.10 -5.57
C LEU A 938 5.64 -16.47 -6.66
N VAL A 939 5.69 -17.02 -7.87
CA VAL A 939 4.79 -16.62 -8.96
C VAL A 939 3.58 -17.54 -8.94
N ILE A 940 2.46 -17.00 -8.48
CA ILE A 940 1.18 -17.67 -8.38
C ILE A 940 0.45 -17.49 -9.71
N ASN A 941 0.07 -18.60 -10.34
CA ASN A 941 -0.89 -18.57 -11.44
C ASN A 941 -2.28 -18.33 -10.85
N THR A 942 -2.80 -17.11 -11.00
CA THR A 942 -4.13 -16.68 -10.53
C THR A 942 -5.24 -17.66 -10.93
N VAL A 943 -5.17 -18.21 -12.14
CA VAL A 943 -6.15 -19.14 -12.72
C VAL A 943 -6.14 -20.55 -12.09
N THR A 944 -5.12 -20.94 -11.33
CA THR A 944 -5.04 -22.27 -10.65
C THR A 944 -4.72 -22.21 -9.16
N GLY A 945 -4.22 -21.07 -8.66
CA GLY A 945 -3.61 -20.97 -7.33
C GLY A 945 -2.27 -21.69 -7.18
N GLY A 946 -1.74 -22.29 -8.26
CA GLY A 946 -0.48 -23.03 -8.25
C GLY A 946 0.74 -22.09 -8.32
N ILE A 947 1.80 -22.44 -7.61
CA ILE A 947 3.12 -21.84 -7.81
C ILE A 947 3.64 -22.32 -9.17
N THR A 948 3.90 -21.39 -10.08
CA THR A 948 4.48 -21.64 -11.40
C THR A 948 5.98 -21.44 -11.42
N GLU A 949 6.47 -20.40 -10.73
CA GLU A 949 7.89 -20.13 -10.58
C GLU A 949 8.24 -19.78 -9.13
N THR A 950 9.52 -19.87 -8.79
CA THR A 950 10.08 -19.34 -7.55
C THR A 950 11.35 -18.60 -7.91
N TRP A 951 11.35 -17.28 -7.73
CA TRP A 951 12.43 -16.40 -8.16
C TRP A 951 13.64 -16.44 -7.22
N SER A 952 14.76 -15.88 -7.68
CA SER A 952 16.04 -15.93 -6.95
C SER A 952 15.91 -15.38 -5.53
N PRO A 953 16.42 -16.09 -4.49
CA PRO A 953 16.27 -15.68 -3.11
C PRO A 953 17.02 -14.37 -2.78
N GLN A 954 16.53 -13.65 -1.79
CA GLN A 954 17.23 -12.56 -1.09
C GLN A 954 17.64 -13.00 0.31
N ALA A 955 18.73 -12.43 0.83
CA ALA A 955 19.10 -12.62 2.22
C ALA A 955 18.08 -11.94 3.16
N GLY A 956 17.84 -12.56 4.32
CA GLY A 956 16.96 -12.03 5.35
C GLY A 956 15.48 -12.32 5.13
N GLN A 957 14.67 -11.77 6.02
CA GLN A 957 13.22 -12.00 6.09
C GLN A 957 12.44 -10.79 5.60
N VAL A 958 11.29 -11.01 4.97
CA VAL A 958 10.25 -9.98 4.92
C VAL A 958 9.75 -9.77 6.35
N ILE A 959 9.48 -8.53 6.74
CA ILE A 959 8.77 -8.19 7.99
C ILE A 959 7.28 -7.95 7.66
N ALA A 960 6.40 -8.19 8.62
CA ALA A 960 4.95 -7.98 8.48
C ALA A 960 4.55 -6.63 7.86
N GLY A 961 3.42 -6.59 7.15
CA GLY A 961 2.88 -5.36 6.57
C GLY A 961 3.73 -4.78 5.43
N SER A 962 4.42 -5.62 4.65
CA SER A 962 4.99 -5.19 3.37
C SER A 962 4.92 -6.33 2.36
N ALA A 963 3.83 -6.33 1.61
CA ALA A 963 3.72 -7.07 0.37
C ALA A 963 4.79 -6.57 -0.62
N PRO A 964 5.13 -7.35 -1.66
CA PRO A 964 5.83 -6.84 -2.82
C PRO A 964 5.16 -5.57 -3.39
N VAL A 965 5.93 -4.68 -4.01
CA VAL A 965 5.39 -3.46 -4.62
C VAL A 965 5.71 -3.48 -6.11
N LEU A 966 4.68 -3.52 -6.96
CA LEU A 966 4.85 -3.38 -8.41
C LEU A 966 5.26 -1.94 -8.76
N SER A 967 6.04 -1.79 -9.83
CA SER A 967 6.19 -0.48 -10.48
C SER A 967 4.87 -0.07 -11.17
N PRO A 968 4.59 1.24 -11.35
CA PRO A 968 3.35 1.72 -11.98
C PRO A 968 3.12 1.24 -13.43
N ASP A 969 4.16 0.77 -14.11
CA ASP A 969 4.13 0.18 -15.45
C ASP A 969 4.06 -1.36 -15.44
N GLY A 970 4.02 -2.00 -14.26
CA GLY A 970 4.03 -3.45 -14.07
C GLY A 970 5.32 -4.17 -14.48
N SER A 971 6.35 -3.47 -14.96
CA SER A 971 7.57 -4.10 -15.51
C SER A 971 8.54 -4.64 -14.44
N ARG A 972 8.34 -4.24 -13.18
CA ARG A 972 9.20 -4.59 -12.05
C ARG A 972 8.43 -4.88 -10.78
N LEU A 973 9.02 -5.74 -9.96
CA LEU A 973 8.57 -6.02 -8.60
C LEU A 973 9.67 -5.64 -7.61
N TYR A 974 9.35 -4.76 -6.65
CA TYR A 974 10.24 -4.36 -5.56
C TYR A 974 9.93 -5.17 -4.30
N VAL A 975 10.98 -5.69 -3.64
CA VAL A 975 10.87 -6.47 -2.40
C VAL A 975 11.85 -5.92 -1.36
N VAL A 976 11.39 -5.80 -0.10
CA VAL A 976 12.21 -5.27 1.01
C VAL A 976 12.32 -6.28 2.15
N THR A 977 13.49 -6.90 2.27
CA THR A 977 13.84 -7.78 3.39
C THR A 977 14.58 -7.02 4.50
N SER A 978 14.73 -7.68 5.65
CA SER A 978 15.56 -7.26 6.78
C SER A 978 16.53 -8.38 7.13
N VAL A 979 17.81 -8.04 7.20
CA VAL A 979 18.91 -8.94 7.60
C VAL A 979 19.35 -8.56 9.02
N HIS A 980 19.40 -9.54 9.91
CA HIS A 980 20.00 -9.40 11.25
C HIS A 980 21.47 -9.82 11.21
N HIS A 981 22.35 -8.96 11.70
CA HIS A 981 23.79 -9.20 11.77
C HIS A 981 24.14 -9.55 13.21
N GLN A 982 24.10 -10.84 13.54
CA GLN A 982 24.24 -11.35 14.91
C GLN A 982 25.53 -10.84 15.59
N ASP A 983 26.67 -10.88 14.89
CA ASP A 983 27.98 -10.43 15.38
C ASP A 983 28.02 -8.98 15.90
N THR A 984 27.10 -8.14 15.44
CA THR A 984 26.99 -6.71 15.82
C THR A 984 25.67 -6.37 16.50
N ASN A 985 24.74 -7.33 16.60
CA ASN A 985 23.32 -7.14 16.92
C ASN A 985 22.68 -5.93 16.22
N THR A 986 22.94 -5.78 14.91
CA THR A 986 22.34 -4.71 14.07
C THR A 986 21.43 -5.30 13.00
N TYR A 987 20.63 -4.44 12.37
CA TYR A 987 19.80 -4.79 11.22
C TYR A 987 20.13 -3.92 10.01
N THR A 988 19.94 -4.46 8.81
CA THR A 988 19.95 -3.71 7.55
C THR A 988 18.75 -4.12 6.71
N ALA A 989 18.02 -3.16 6.15
CA ALA A 989 17.05 -3.45 5.11
C ALA A 989 17.77 -3.73 3.78
N VAL A 990 17.21 -4.60 2.93
CA VAL A 990 17.71 -4.83 1.57
C VAL A 990 16.55 -4.64 0.61
N VAL A 991 16.71 -3.72 -0.35
CA VAL A 991 15.74 -3.44 -1.41
C VAL A 991 16.21 -4.14 -2.68
N ALA A 992 15.40 -5.06 -3.19
CA ALA A 992 15.63 -5.77 -4.44
C ALA A 992 14.61 -5.34 -5.51
N ALA A 993 15.03 -5.37 -6.78
CA ALA A 993 14.15 -5.19 -7.93
C ALA A 993 14.24 -6.45 -8.82
N TYR A 994 13.10 -6.99 -9.20
CA TYR A 994 12.96 -8.13 -10.11
C TYR A 994 12.30 -7.67 -11.41
N SER A 995 12.64 -8.29 -12.55
CA SER A 995 11.88 -8.14 -13.79
C SER A 995 10.66 -9.06 -13.76
N THR A 996 9.45 -8.51 -13.95
CA THR A 996 8.21 -9.30 -13.93
C THR A 996 8.09 -10.28 -15.10
N ALA A 997 8.78 -10.00 -16.21
CA ALA A 997 8.78 -10.85 -17.40
C ALA A 997 9.67 -12.10 -17.28
N HIS A 998 10.66 -12.11 -16.38
CA HIS A 998 11.73 -13.14 -16.35
C HIS A 998 12.13 -13.61 -14.94
N GLY A 999 11.67 -12.96 -13.88
CA GLY A 999 11.98 -13.35 -12.49
C GLY A 999 13.42 -13.19 -12.01
N ALA A 1000 14.30 -12.67 -12.86
CA ALA A 1000 15.67 -12.36 -12.49
C ALA A 1000 15.77 -10.98 -11.80
N LEU A 1001 16.80 -10.84 -10.97
CA LEU A 1001 17.16 -9.57 -10.32
C LEU A 1001 17.69 -8.56 -11.34
N ILE A 1002 17.25 -7.31 -11.23
CA ILE A 1002 17.71 -6.20 -12.09
C ILE A 1002 18.92 -5.55 -11.42
N GLY A 1003 20.11 -6.01 -11.78
CA GLY A 1003 21.37 -5.60 -11.17
C GLY A 1003 21.53 -6.07 -9.71
N THR A 1004 22.29 -5.33 -8.92
CA THR A 1004 22.56 -5.68 -7.51
C THR A 1004 21.50 -5.09 -6.57
N PRO A 1005 20.96 -5.86 -5.61
CA PRO A 1005 20.11 -5.33 -4.54
C PRO A 1005 20.82 -4.24 -3.72
N VAL A 1006 20.07 -3.25 -3.27
CA VAL A 1006 20.57 -2.13 -2.45
C VAL A 1006 20.42 -2.47 -0.97
N THR A 1007 21.55 -2.64 -0.28
CA THR A 1007 21.59 -2.67 1.19
C THR A 1007 21.43 -1.25 1.74
N VAL A 1008 20.43 -1.07 2.59
CA VAL A 1008 20.14 0.17 3.31
C VAL A 1008 20.53 -0.04 4.78
N PRO A 1009 21.31 0.87 5.40
CA PRO A 1009 21.71 0.72 6.79
C PRO A 1009 20.48 0.83 7.73
N GLY A 1010 20.49 0.06 8.82
CA GLY A 1010 19.47 0.09 9.86
C GLY A 1010 18.19 -0.72 9.55
N PRO A 1011 17.36 -1.00 10.57
CA PRO A 1011 16.04 -1.59 10.37
C PRO A 1011 15.08 -0.62 9.65
N ARG A 1012 14.21 -1.17 8.79
CA ARG A 1012 13.17 -0.41 8.08
C ARG A 1012 12.11 0.16 9.04
N LYS A 1013 11.47 1.27 8.64
CA LYS A 1013 10.33 1.88 9.33
C LYS A 1013 9.21 2.18 8.33
N GLY A 1014 8.17 1.35 8.32
CA GLY A 1014 7.06 1.45 7.38
C GLY A 1014 7.36 0.88 5.98
N PRO A 1015 6.38 0.94 5.06
CA PRO A 1015 6.47 0.38 3.72
C PRO A 1015 7.38 1.18 2.80
N LEU A 1016 7.85 0.53 1.72
CA LEU A 1016 8.56 1.19 0.63
C LEU A 1016 7.60 2.13 -0.11
N GLN A 1017 7.98 3.39 -0.30
CA GLN A 1017 7.25 4.32 -1.16
C GLN A 1017 7.84 4.27 -2.57
N VAL A 1018 6.99 4.24 -3.60
CA VAL A 1018 7.35 4.25 -5.02
C VAL A 1018 6.73 5.48 -5.67
N SER A 1019 7.47 6.20 -6.50
CA SER A 1019 6.94 7.35 -7.24
C SER A 1019 5.94 6.93 -8.33
N ALA A 1020 5.00 7.80 -8.68
CA ALA A 1020 4.00 7.54 -9.72
C ALA A 1020 4.59 7.35 -11.14
N ASP A 1021 5.81 7.84 -11.38
CA ASP A 1021 6.59 7.59 -12.61
C ASP A 1021 7.42 6.28 -12.55
N GLY A 1022 7.45 5.61 -11.40
CA GLY A 1022 8.21 4.39 -11.14
C GLY A 1022 9.73 4.57 -10.99
N THR A 1023 10.28 5.79 -11.12
CA THR A 1023 11.74 6.02 -11.21
C THR A 1023 12.44 6.29 -9.86
N ARG A 1024 11.68 6.47 -8.77
CA ARG A 1024 12.19 6.67 -7.40
C ARG A 1024 11.54 5.72 -6.42
N LEU A 1025 12.34 5.26 -5.47
CA LEU A 1025 11.90 4.58 -4.27
C LEU A 1025 12.38 5.37 -3.04
N VAL A 1026 11.57 5.46 -1.99
CA VAL A 1026 11.98 6.02 -0.70
C VAL A 1026 11.73 4.98 0.39
N GLN A 1027 12.82 4.54 1.02
CA GLN A 1027 12.78 3.61 2.15
C GLN A 1027 13.10 4.37 3.44
N PRO A 1028 12.16 4.47 4.40
CA PRO A 1028 12.47 5.01 5.71
C PRO A 1028 13.14 3.94 6.58
N VAL A 1029 14.13 4.34 7.38
CA VAL A 1029 14.91 3.47 8.28
C VAL A 1029 15.21 4.19 9.61
N SER A 1030 15.63 3.42 10.61
CA SER A 1030 16.26 3.97 11.83
C SER A 1030 17.75 3.66 11.85
N LEU A 1031 18.57 4.65 12.20
CA LEU A 1031 20.03 4.56 12.25
C LEU A 1031 20.52 4.93 13.65
N ARG A 1032 21.74 4.51 14.04
CA ARG A 1032 22.44 5.20 15.13
C ARG A 1032 23.17 6.42 14.58
N ASP A 1033 23.04 7.56 15.26
CA ASP A 1033 23.87 8.72 14.97
C ASP A 1033 25.32 8.46 15.46
N PRO A 1034 26.35 8.68 14.63
CA PRO A 1034 27.75 8.39 14.99
C PRO A 1034 28.38 9.46 15.91
N SER A 1035 27.68 10.55 16.21
CA SER A 1035 28.14 11.62 17.10
C SER A 1035 27.50 11.57 18.49
N THR A 1036 26.21 11.19 18.61
CA THR A 1036 25.54 11.01 19.91
C THR A 1036 25.38 9.54 20.33
N GLY A 1037 25.40 8.60 19.37
CA GLY A 1037 25.14 7.18 19.59
C GLY A 1037 23.65 6.81 19.64
N GLU A 1038 22.74 7.79 19.64
CA GLU A 1038 21.30 7.64 19.77
C GLU A 1038 20.64 7.12 18.48
N TRP A 1039 19.41 6.62 18.59
CA TRP A 1039 18.62 6.22 17.42
C TRP A 1039 17.94 7.44 16.78
N ILE A 1040 18.31 7.71 15.53
CA ILE A 1040 17.69 8.72 14.65
C ILE A 1040 16.88 8.03 13.55
N SER A 1041 16.02 8.77 12.86
CA SER A 1041 15.32 8.28 11.67
C SER A 1041 15.87 8.93 10.40
N ALA A 1042 15.93 8.15 9.32
CA ALA A 1042 16.43 8.59 8.03
C ALA A 1042 15.52 8.15 6.88
N LEU A 1043 15.67 8.85 5.76
CA LEU A 1043 15.09 8.48 4.47
C LEU A 1043 16.24 8.11 3.53
N VAL A 1044 16.19 6.93 2.92
CA VAL A 1044 17.12 6.55 1.85
C VAL A 1044 16.38 6.61 0.53
N VAL A 1045 16.82 7.52 -0.33
CA VAL A 1045 16.23 7.74 -1.66
C VAL A 1045 17.02 6.92 -2.66
N ILE A 1046 16.33 6.06 -3.39
CA ILE A 1046 16.89 5.10 -4.33
C ILE A 1046 16.36 5.44 -5.72
N ASN A 1047 17.26 5.62 -6.67
CA ASN A 1047 16.92 5.65 -8.08
C ASN A 1047 16.72 4.21 -8.56
N SER A 1048 15.50 3.87 -9.00
CA SER A 1048 15.22 2.62 -9.69
C SER A 1048 15.57 2.69 -11.18
N HIS A 1049 15.74 3.91 -11.71
CA HIS A 1049 15.86 4.26 -13.14
C HIS A 1049 14.62 3.86 -13.94
N THR A 1050 14.38 4.51 -15.08
CA THR A 1050 13.33 4.05 -16.01
C THR A 1050 13.62 2.62 -16.46
N ALA A 1051 12.58 1.80 -16.65
CA ALA A 1051 12.71 0.69 -17.58
C ALA A 1051 13.16 1.26 -18.94
N ALA A 1052 14.17 0.65 -19.57
CA ALA A 1052 14.43 0.96 -20.97
C ALA A 1052 13.16 0.55 -21.76
N PRO A 1053 12.60 1.42 -22.62
CA PRO A 1053 11.34 1.10 -23.28
C PRO A 1053 11.53 -0.15 -24.13
N VAL A 1054 10.82 -1.22 -23.76
CA VAL A 1054 10.81 -2.46 -24.54
C VAL A 1054 10.10 -2.16 -25.85
N VAL A 1055 10.87 -1.89 -26.89
CA VAL A 1055 10.36 -1.73 -28.26
C VAL A 1055 10.00 -3.13 -28.77
N VAL A 1056 8.71 -3.45 -28.67
CA VAL A 1056 8.07 -4.67 -29.19
C VAL A 1056 7.99 -4.65 -30.71
#